data_AF-A0A3M1DLJ1-F1
#
_entry.id   AF-A0A3M1DLJ1-F1
#
_cell.length_a   1.000
_cell.length_b   1.000
_cell.length_c   1.000
_cell.angle_alpha   90.00
_cell.angle_beta   90.00
_cell.angle_gamma   90.00
#
_symmetry.space_group_name_H-M   'P 1'
#
loop_
_entity.id
_entity.type
_entity.pdbx_description
1 polymer ?
#
loop_
_entity_poly.entity_id
_entity_poly.type
_entity_poly.pdbx_seq_one_letter_code
_entity_poly.pdbx_strand_id
1 'polypeptide(L)'
;TTKNEEWTCVVRLENITNGSTQSTTQQDNVTIQNSAPSSPIIYNDSGQDIGNTQNGDVYPLTEDITSLFDANSSDIDGDTLTYYFKTAGICTITDAATGATSCTPTHAEIANASDDERPTLINITFWVDDDDPIFAASGSTKVTFNITPVNDDPQLSIPNQTTNVTAVFNETFTASDEETDYPLNATLDLAGTDDEIEADVTVSMDDSTTVRIVYYTNPTDYNDVGNRTVTVNLTDRRNASILTNFTLEITAVNRVPYLVNVTPSTYNTSTNRTYLLNQGEHLSINVTVNDPDAAANPQTITFSDDASFFDIITAVPVASATQNASGHINFTATNDDVGNYTVTITFQDQLGGTNTTTLNFTIQNRNDRPVLYNESFYPVNTGGNTNLSHFVAYVNAPFVFQINYSDPDTPYGDTLTFFENSTSYDITASGLINFTPADPARNETVNITLQDAAGLSDTVFSVLEVRANSAPYFNESYPNLTCAEDLPCTYNTSLYARDDDDGIETIEASGDLPPGFNMTDGYINFTPTQSAIGNYTITITITDTRGASAAQDLNLSIENVNDVPQWERYNFSGAIIVEGKQFTYRLEASDEDLLLPNSTENITFTENLSYASITYMSTTNDTVAALLTLLPTSSDVGTHRIELNATDQQGATNTTSVRFTVYADTDPPNITDIRPYGNASDELVENWTTRTHDHENITLYENTSNVLFAVNATDDDQAGPPYDWLNYTWFYDGAVVQATSGTSSYTRSFDFFSSGNHNLTVLVNDTRLESTTFSWLLTVLDVNRPPVLVNNLEPENITGIDSTTTYTDYFVYNNLRNHFFDYDDDTDSNGFIDGNETVGLTYTATDCSVATLTAEGDSLKITPVEVGSCSVQFTATDGSGASVTSNIVTIEVVEVPQGEESVSSTSSSGGGSSSSSSRSTFVPFESKVETPHPLNIIAPGEATIYENRTVKVPFTLWNNWTGSISDIELTVDINTSDVEAFFDRTFIPELPPGGSYEGTITFVGYRLGEHFEARINAEAASPSVSDSALVLFSTIEQTQDTDGLKDVNVKVTFARDLLGANSECQELSSLLSDAEALLREGDYRGANRKIDRVINGCRYLISALREQPQRPAAVSLGELTFTADDLRTYVLAILGIFAFMTVLGIYSYRRTKERYDF
;
A
#
# COMPACT_ATOMS: atom_id res chain seq x y z
N THR A 1 -14.56 23.45 -149.42
CA THR A 1 -15.38 24.55 -149.98
C THR A 1 -15.88 25.39 -148.84
N THR A 2 -16.21 26.66 -149.05
CA THR A 2 -16.77 27.50 -147.97
C THR A 2 -18.23 27.89 -148.24
N LYS A 3 -18.98 28.11 -147.14
CA LYS A 3 -20.39 28.53 -147.15
C LYS A 3 -20.55 29.81 -148.00
N ASN A 4 -21.41 29.76 -149.03
CA ASN A 4 -21.64 30.80 -150.04
C ASN A 4 -20.52 31.03 -151.09
N GLU A 5 -19.55 30.12 -151.25
CA GLU A 5 -18.56 30.21 -152.32
C GLU A 5 -19.21 29.96 -153.71
N GLU A 6 -19.04 30.89 -154.65
CA GLU A 6 -19.60 30.79 -156.02
C GLU A 6 -18.58 30.23 -157.02
N TRP A 7 -18.94 29.13 -157.68
CA TRP A 7 -18.11 28.39 -158.62
C TRP A 7 -18.64 28.52 -160.06
N THR A 8 -17.75 28.74 -161.02
CA THR A 8 -18.08 28.97 -162.43
C THR A 8 -17.52 27.86 -163.32
N CYS A 9 -18.37 27.26 -164.16
CA CYS A 9 -17.96 26.28 -165.16
C CYS A 9 -17.90 26.91 -166.56
N VAL A 10 -16.86 26.59 -167.35
CA VAL A 10 -16.65 27.13 -168.70
C VAL A 10 -16.41 25.98 -169.69
N VAL A 11 -17.18 25.94 -170.78
CA VAL A 11 -17.11 24.89 -171.81
C VAL A 11 -16.80 25.50 -173.17
N ARG A 12 -15.74 25.01 -173.84
CA ARG A 12 -15.30 25.45 -175.16
C ARG A 12 -15.32 24.30 -176.16
N LEU A 13 -15.95 24.50 -177.31
CA LEU A 13 -15.89 23.58 -178.45
C LEU A 13 -14.98 24.15 -179.53
N GLU A 14 -14.09 23.32 -180.07
CA GLU A 14 -13.23 23.65 -181.22
C GLU A 14 -13.53 22.73 -182.40
N ASN A 15 -13.46 23.26 -183.62
CA ASN A 15 -13.65 22.54 -184.87
C ASN A 15 -12.49 22.87 -185.84
N ILE A 16 -11.89 21.83 -186.44
CA ILE A 16 -10.61 21.89 -187.15
C ILE A 16 -10.79 21.28 -188.53
N THR A 17 -10.50 22.04 -189.60
CA THR A 17 -10.42 21.50 -190.97
C THR A 17 -9.31 22.16 -191.78
N ASN A 18 -8.57 21.34 -192.54
CA ASN A 18 -7.46 21.74 -193.42
C ASN A 18 -6.46 22.75 -192.82
N GLY A 19 -6.13 22.58 -191.52
CA GLY A 19 -5.11 23.38 -190.83
C GLY A 19 -5.60 24.71 -190.26
N SER A 20 -6.91 24.98 -190.27
CA SER A 20 -7.52 26.11 -189.57
C SER A 20 -8.51 25.63 -188.50
N THR A 21 -8.51 26.30 -187.34
CA THR A 21 -9.38 26.01 -186.19
C THR A 21 -10.30 27.21 -185.95
N GLN A 22 -11.59 26.95 -185.72
CA GLN A 22 -12.52 27.90 -185.10
C GLN A 22 -13.09 27.31 -183.81
N SER A 23 -13.38 28.15 -182.82
CA SER A 23 -13.96 27.71 -181.55
C SER A 23 -14.87 28.73 -180.89
N THR A 24 -15.77 28.20 -180.04
CA THR A 24 -16.85 28.94 -179.37
C THR A 24 -16.95 28.46 -177.91
N THR A 25 -17.30 29.36 -176.99
CA THR A 25 -17.30 29.12 -175.53
C THR A 25 -18.64 29.51 -174.89
N GLN A 26 -19.03 28.80 -173.82
CA GLN A 26 -20.21 29.02 -172.97
C GLN A 26 -19.84 28.87 -171.48
N GLN A 27 -20.64 29.43 -170.55
CA GLN A 27 -20.28 29.57 -169.13
C GLN A 27 -21.51 29.68 -168.19
N ASP A 28 -21.44 29.13 -166.97
CA ASP A 28 -22.53 29.10 -165.96
C ASP A 28 -22.01 29.02 -164.50
N ASN A 29 -22.84 29.38 -163.47
CA ASN A 29 -22.45 29.55 -162.05
C ASN A 29 -23.31 28.76 -161.03
N VAL A 30 -22.72 28.33 -159.89
CA VAL A 30 -23.38 27.61 -158.77
C VAL A 30 -22.77 28.01 -157.40
N THR A 31 -23.53 27.94 -156.30
CA THR A 31 -23.10 28.32 -154.92
C THR A 31 -23.27 27.18 -153.88
N ILE A 32 -22.40 27.12 -152.86
CA ILE A 32 -22.38 26.07 -151.80
C ILE A 32 -23.18 26.44 -150.52
N GLN A 33 -23.78 25.45 -149.84
CA GLN A 33 -24.59 25.57 -148.59
C GLN A 33 -24.16 24.58 -147.48
N ASN A 34 -24.85 24.59 -146.33
CA ASN A 34 -24.45 23.94 -145.05
C ASN A 34 -24.74 22.43 -144.92
N SER A 35 -24.06 21.79 -143.97
CA SER A 35 -24.28 20.41 -143.49
C SER A 35 -24.25 20.33 -141.94
N ALA A 36 -23.99 19.12 -141.43
CA ALA A 36 -23.72 18.72 -140.03
C ALA A 36 -22.76 17.49 -140.02
N PRO A 37 -22.05 17.20 -138.90
CA PRO A 37 -20.94 16.23 -138.84
C PRO A 37 -21.32 14.74 -138.84
N SER A 38 -20.33 13.89 -139.12
CA SER A 38 -20.43 12.44 -138.96
C SER A 38 -20.47 11.98 -137.50
N SER A 39 -21.01 10.79 -137.23
CA SER A 39 -20.77 10.10 -135.95
C SER A 39 -19.26 9.89 -135.69
N PRO A 40 -18.83 9.92 -134.42
CA PRO A 40 -17.42 9.80 -134.04
C PRO A 40 -16.94 8.35 -134.14
N ILE A 41 -15.82 8.12 -134.82
CA ILE A 41 -15.11 6.85 -134.83
C ILE A 41 -14.16 6.83 -133.63
N ILE A 42 -14.27 5.80 -132.79
CA ILE A 42 -13.54 5.72 -131.51
C ILE A 42 -12.35 4.78 -131.68
N TYR A 43 -11.15 5.29 -131.44
CA TYR A 43 -9.89 4.57 -131.53
C TYR A 43 -9.32 4.29 -130.14
N ASN A 44 -8.63 3.17 -129.97
CA ASN A 44 -7.75 2.94 -128.82
C ASN A 44 -6.31 3.40 -129.12
N ASP A 45 -5.41 3.30 -128.14
CA ASP A 45 -3.97 3.61 -128.27
C ASP A 45 -3.25 2.91 -129.45
N SER A 46 -3.79 1.80 -129.97
CA SER A 46 -3.22 1.09 -131.13
C SER A 46 -3.77 1.57 -132.48
N GLY A 47 -4.65 2.57 -132.50
CA GLY A 47 -5.31 3.09 -133.70
C GLY A 47 -6.40 2.18 -134.28
N GLN A 48 -6.93 1.25 -133.47
CA GLN A 48 -8.03 0.36 -133.88
C GLN A 48 -9.38 1.02 -133.57
N ASP A 49 -10.28 1.06 -134.57
CA ASP A 49 -11.69 1.41 -134.38
C ASP A 49 -12.39 0.37 -133.48
N ILE A 50 -12.86 0.82 -132.32
CA ILE A 50 -13.65 0.04 -131.35
C ILE A 50 -15.12 0.49 -131.30
N GLY A 51 -15.50 1.51 -132.07
CA GLY A 51 -16.85 2.06 -132.13
C GLY A 51 -17.74 1.45 -133.21
N ASN A 52 -17.17 0.87 -134.27
CA ASN A 52 -17.92 0.34 -135.41
C ASN A 52 -17.53 -1.11 -135.82
N THR A 53 -17.30 -1.97 -134.81
CA THR A 53 -16.97 -3.39 -135.01
C THR A 53 -18.19 -4.20 -135.47
N GLN A 54 -18.05 -5.00 -136.54
CA GLN A 54 -19.14 -5.81 -137.10
C GLN A 54 -19.45 -7.08 -136.29
N ASN A 55 -19.80 -6.95 -135.01
CA ASN A 55 -20.65 -7.89 -134.26
C ASN A 55 -21.09 -7.41 -132.86
N GLY A 56 -20.70 -6.21 -132.40
CA GLY A 56 -21.01 -5.75 -131.05
C GLY A 56 -20.12 -6.38 -129.97
N ASP A 57 -18.87 -6.66 -130.33
CA ASP A 57 -17.83 -7.15 -129.42
C ASP A 57 -17.51 -6.13 -128.31
N VAL A 58 -16.94 -6.62 -127.20
CA VAL A 58 -16.70 -5.84 -125.98
C VAL A 58 -15.21 -5.62 -125.78
N TYR A 59 -14.81 -4.41 -125.38
CA TYR A 59 -13.41 -4.05 -125.15
C TYR A 59 -12.99 -4.40 -123.71
N PRO A 60 -11.88 -5.15 -123.49
CA PRO A 60 -11.44 -5.51 -122.14
C PRO A 60 -10.82 -4.32 -121.40
N LEU A 61 -11.07 -4.25 -120.09
CA LEU A 61 -10.37 -3.43 -119.11
C LEU A 61 -10.02 -4.32 -117.91
N THR A 62 -9.15 -3.83 -117.04
CA THR A 62 -8.77 -4.50 -115.78
C THR A 62 -8.89 -3.49 -114.65
N GLU A 63 -9.32 -3.95 -113.49
CA GLU A 63 -9.35 -3.20 -112.24
C GLU A 63 -8.04 -2.46 -111.97
N ASP A 64 -8.17 -1.22 -111.50
CA ASP A 64 -7.10 -0.26 -111.18
C ASP A 64 -6.10 0.06 -112.32
N ILE A 65 -6.35 -0.43 -113.54
CA ILE A 65 -5.55 -0.11 -114.74
C ILE A 65 -6.24 0.95 -115.61
N THR A 66 -5.53 2.05 -115.84
CA THR A 66 -5.98 3.15 -116.71
C THR A 66 -5.73 2.85 -118.19
N SER A 67 -6.71 3.13 -119.07
CA SER A 67 -6.65 2.96 -120.53
C SER A 67 -7.10 4.22 -121.27
N LEU A 68 -6.57 4.48 -122.47
CA LEU A 68 -6.85 5.69 -123.26
C LEU A 68 -7.50 5.42 -124.63
N PHE A 69 -8.28 6.39 -125.11
CA PHE A 69 -9.03 6.33 -126.37
C PHE A 69 -9.13 7.72 -127.02
N ASP A 70 -9.22 7.79 -128.35
CA ASP A 70 -9.42 9.03 -129.13
C ASP A 70 -10.72 8.95 -129.97
N ALA A 71 -11.36 10.08 -130.29
CA ALA A 71 -12.59 10.12 -131.09
C ALA A 71 -12.46 11.08 -132.28
N ASN A 72 -12.80 10.62 -133.49
CA ASN A 72 -12.59 11.38 -134.73
C ASN A 72 -13.82 11.38 -135.65
N SER A 73 -14.11 12.53 -136.26
CA SER A 73 -15.33 12.81 -137.04
C SER A 73 -15.00 13.78 -138.17
N SER A 74 -15.82 13.83 -139.21
CA SER A 74 -15.68 14.81 -140.29
C SER A 74 -16.95 15.62 -140.52
N ASP A 75 -16.76 16.89 -140.88
CA ASP A 75 -17.77 17.77 -141.46
C ASP A 75 -17.35 18.20 -142.88
N ILE A 76 -18.30 18.64 -143.70
CA ILE A 76 -18.14 18.85 -145.15
C ILE A 76 -18.04 20.34 -145.56
N ASP A 77 -18.54 21.26 -144.74
CA ASP A 77 -18.38 22.72 -144.89
C ASP A 77 -17.23 23.28 -144.04
N GLY A 78 -16.86 22.56 -142.97
CA GLY A 78 -15.63 22.75 -142.21
C GLY A 78 -15.79 23.46 -140.88
N ASP A 79 -16.93 23.31 -140.20
CA ASP A 79 -17.16 23.89 -138.87
C ASP A 79 -16.42 23.10 -137.75
N THR A 80 -16.36 23.65 -136.53
CA THR A 80 -15.46 23.17 -135.46
C THR A 80 -16.14 22.12 -134.58
N LEU A 81 -15.55 20.92 -134.49
CA LEU A 81 -16.20 19.79 -133.82
C LEU A 81 -15.81 19.65 -132.34
N THR A 82 -16.80 19.40 -131.48
CA THR A 82 -16.65 19.26 -130.02
C THR A 82 -17.22 17.93 -129.50
N TYR A 83 -16.42 17.15 -128.77
CA TYR A 83 -16.73 15.82 -128.26
C TYR A 83 -17.14 15.81 -126.79
N TYR A 84 -18.11 14.98 -126.41
CA TYR A 84 -18.57 14.88 -125.02
C TYR A 84 -19.24 13.54 -124.63
N PHE A 85 -19.34 13.30 -123.32
CA PHE A 85 -20.20 12.28 -122.71
C PHE A 85 -21.43 12.93 -122.07
N LYS A 86 -22.60 12.26 -122.15
CA LYS A 86 -23.82 12.68 -121.43
C LYS A 86 -23.88 12.17 -119.99
N THR A 87 -23.10 11.13 -119.68
CA THR A 87 -22.82 10.60 -118.34
C THR A 87 -21.41 10.03 -118.34
N ALA A 88 -20.51 10.59 -117.54
CA ALA A 88 -19.23 9.95 -117.25
C ALA A 88 -19.48 8.76 -116.30
N GLY A 89 -19.03 7.57 -116.68
CA GLY A 89 -18.88 6.41 -115.79
C GLY A 89 -17.39 6.24 -115.48
N ILE A 90 -16.88 5.03 -115.65
CA ILE A 90 -15.44 4.67 -115.64
C ILE A 90 -14.56 5.43 -116.66
N CYS A 91 -15.08 6.42 -117.40
CA CYS A 91 -14.40 7.14 -118.48
C CYS A 91 -14.68 8.65 -118.44
N THR A 92 -13.67 9.44 -118.80
CA THR A 92 -13.68 10.91 -118.86
C THR A 92 -13.06 11.39 -120.18
N ILE A 93 -13.61 12.44 -120.80
CA ILE A 93 -12.96 13.10 -121.94
C ILE A 93 -11.88 14.04 -121.41
N THR A 94 -10.66 13.88 -121.90
CA THR A 94 -9.46 14.64 -121.52
C THR A 94 -9.21 15.84 -122.43
N ASP A 95 -9.63 15.78 -123.71
CA ASP A 95 -9.71 16.93 -124.61
C ASP A 95 -10.95 16.85 -125.52
N ALA A 96 -11.85 17.82 -125.36
CA ALA A 96 -13.10 17.90 -126.10
C ALA A 96 -12.94 18.40 -127.55
N ALA A 97 -11.79 18.94 -127.97
CA ALA A 97 -11.55 19.36 -129.35
C ALA A 97 -10.95 18.23 -130.22
N THR A 98 -10.21 17.30 -129.60
CA THR A 98 -9.58 16.14 -130.29
C THR A 98 -10.27 14.81 -130.01
N GLY A 99 -11.18 14.76 -129.02
CA GLY A 99 -11.91 13.55 -128.66
C GLY A 99 -11.19 12.61 -127.69
N ALA A 100 -10.00 13.00 -127.21
CA ALA A 100 -9.19 12.20 -126.30
C ALA A 100 -9.92 11.88 -124.99
N THR A 101 -9.75 10.66 -124.49
CA THR A 101 -10.52 10.04 -123.41
C THR A 101 -9.63 9.14 -122.55
N SER A 102 -9.88 9.11 -121.24
CA SER A 102 -9.21 8.23 -120.27
C SER A 102 -10.23 7.46 -119.44
N CYS A 103 -9.97 6.18 -119.17
CA CYS A 103 -10.85 5.29 -118.41
C CYS A 103 -10.09 4.46 -117.37
N THR A 104 -10.63 4.36 -116.14
CA THR A 104 -10.03 3.61 -115.02
C THR A 104 -11.16 3.04 -114.15
N PRO A 105 -11.29 1.70 -114.00
CA PRO A 105 -12.30 1.08 -113.14
C PRO A 105 -11.73 0.66 -111.77
N THR A 106 -12.59 0.56 -110.74
CA THR A 106 -12.22 0.22 -109.35
C THR A 106 -13.17 -0.83 -108.72
N HIS A 107 -12.78 -1.49 -107.62
CA HIS A 107 -13.57 -2.58 -107.00
C HIS A 107 -15.01 -2.20 -106.65
N ALA A 108 -15.21 -0.99 -106.12
CA ALA A 108 -16.53 -0.45 -105.80
C ALA A 108 -17.48 -0.36 -107.02
N GLU A 109 -16.95 -0.38 -108.25
CA GLU A 109 -17.71 -0.38 -109.51
C GLU A 109 -17.96 -1.80 -110.06
N ILE A 110 -17.25 -2.81 -109.54
CA ILE A 110 -17.42 -4.25 -109.84
C ILE A 110 -18.41 -4.92 -108.86
N ALA A 111 -18.58 -4.36 -107.65
CA ALA A 111 -19.24 -4.87 -106.45
C ALA A 111 -20.75 -5.27 -106.51
N ASN A 112 -21.27 -5.74 -107.66
CA ASN A 112 -22.56 -6.43 -107.80
C ASN A 112 -22.43 -7.86 -108.39
N ALA A 113 -21.21 -8.33 -108.70
CA ALA A 113 -20.96 -9.72 -109.05
C ALA A 113 -20.69 -10.55 -107.78
N SER A 114 -21.66 -11.34 -107.32
CA SER A 114 -21.49 -12.22 -106.15
C SER A 114 -20.71 -13.52 -106.48
N ASP A 115 -19.73 -13.43 -107.37
CA ASP A 115 -18.97 -14.54 -107.97
C ASP A 115 -17.74 -13.94 -108.69
N ASP A 116 -16.64 -13.76 -107.94
CA ASP A 116 -15.47 -12.93 -108.28
C ASP A 116 -14.60 -13.43 -109.46
N GLU A 117 -15.03 -14.50 -110.15
CA GLU A 117 -14.42 -14.94 -111.41
C GLU A 117 -15.05 -14.28 -112.65
N ARG A 118 -16.06 -13.42 -112.50
CA ARG A 118 -16.89 -12.92 -113.63
C ARG A 118 -16.64 -11.45 -113.96
N PRO A 119 -16.11 -11.13 -115.15
CA PRO A 119 -15.86 -9.75 -115.51
C PRO A 119 -17.16 -8.97 -115.79
N THR A 120 -17.16 -7.69 -115.41
CA THR A 120 -18.36 -6.84 -115.38
C THR A 120 -18.50 -5.96 -116.65
N LEU A 121 -19.71 -5.93 -117.22
CA LEU A 121 -20.01 -5.29 -118.50
C LEU A 121 -20.60 -3.87 -118.34
N ILE A 122 -19.87 -2.85 -118.79
CA ILE A 122 -20.27 -1.42 -118.71
C ILE A 122 -20.44 -0.82 -120.13
N ASN A 123 -21.39 0.10 -120.31
CA ASN A 123 -21.79 0.65 -121.61
C ASN A 123 -21.63 2.18 -121.64
N ILE A 124 -20.91 2.73 -122.63
CA ILE A 124 -20.59 4.17 -122.72
C ILE A 124 -20.86 4.69 -124.14
N THR A 125 -21.31 5.95 -124.29
CA THR A 125 -21.69 6.55 -125.58
C THR A 125 -21.05 7.91 -125.76
N PHE A 126 -20.22 8.03 -126.80
CA PHE A 126 -19.49 9.21 -127.24
C PHE A 126 -20.38 10.06 -128.18
N TRP A 127 -20.30 11.39 -128.07
CA TRP A 127 -21.08 12.36 -128.86
C TRP A 127 -20.17 13.41 -129.48
N VAL A 128 -20.59 14.02 -130.61
CA VAL A 128 -19.90 15.14 -131.28
C VAL A 128 -20.91 16.15 -131.82
N ASP A 129 -20.64 17.45 -131.64
CA ASP A 129 -21.44 18.61 -132.11
C ASP A 129 -20.57 19.59 -132.93
N ASP A 130 -21.19 20.49 -133.72
CA ASP A 130 -20.53 21.47 -134.63
C ASP A 130 -20.76 22.95 -134.26
N ASP A 131 -21.52 23.22 -133.20
CA ASP A 131 -21.90 24.56 -132.69
C ASP A 131 -22.80 25.45 -133.60
N ASP A 132 -23.37 24.99 -134.74
CA ASP A 132 -24.40 25.79 -135.46
C ASP A 132 -25.81 25.58 -134.85
N PRO A 133 -26.42 26.61 -134.22
CA PRO A 133 -27.70 26.48 -133.51
C PRO A 133 -28.92 26.23 -134.43
N ILE A 134 -28.74 26.15 -135.75
CA ILE A 134 -29.81 25.90 -136.73
C ILE A 134 -30.07 24.40 -136.95
N PHE A 135 -29.08 23.51 -136.72
CA PHE A 135 -29.21 22.06 -136.95
C PHE A 135 -28.89 21.23 -135.70
N ALA A 136 -29.91 20.95 -134.89
CA ALA A 136 -29.79 20.11 -133.68
C ALA A 136 -29.62 18.60 -134.01
N ALA A 137 -28.49 18.21 -134.60
CA ALA A 137 -28.24 16.86 -135.15
C ALA A 137 -26.81 16.34 -134.90
N SER A 138 -26.32 16.44 -133.66
CA SER A 138 -25.06 15.86 -133.15
C SER A 138 -24.82 14.39 -133.55
N GLY A 139 -23.60 14.03 -133.95
CA GLY A 139 -23.18 12.64 -134.18
C GLY A 139 -22.97 11.85 -132.87
N SER A 140 -23.08 10.51 -132.91
CA SER A 140 -22.80 9.67 -131.72
C SER A 140 -22.48 8.19 -132.04
N THR A 141 -21.73 7.56 -131.14
CA THR A 141 -21.24 6.16 -131.22
C THR A 141 -21.16 5.52 -129.84
N LYS A 142 -21.41 4.21 -129.72
CA LYS A 142 -21.48 3.48 -128.43
C LYS A 142 -20.46 2.35 -128.36
N VAL A 143 -19.77 2.24 -127.23
CA VAL A 143 -18.79 1.18 -126.90
C VAL A 143 -19.25 0.43 -125.65
N THR A 144 -18.86 -0.84 -125.54
CA THR A 144 -19.05 -1.66 -124.33
C THR A 144 -17.69 -2.08 -123.80
N PHE A 145 -17.51 -2.06 -122.47
CA PHE A 145 -16.29 -2.45 -121.75
C PHE A 145 -16.54 -3.68 -120.86
N ASN A 146 -15.49 -4.47 -120.59
CA ASN A 146 -15.52 -5.69 -119.78
C ASN A 146 -14.36 -5.70 -118.77
N ILE A 147 -14.63 -5.46 -117.48
CA ILE A 147 -13.62 -5.27 -116.43
C ILE A 147 -13.31 -6.59 -115.71
N THR A 148 -12.03 -6.98 -115.60
CA THR A 148 -11.55 -8.12 -114.80
C THR A 148 -11.04 -7.68 -113.41
N PRO A 149 -11.41 -8.38 -112.31
CA PRO A 149 -10.93 -8.07 -110.97
C PRO A 149 -9.51 -8.61 -110.65
N VAL A 150 -8.97 -8.22 -109.50
CA VAL A 150 -7.68 -8.57 -108.90
C VAL A 150 -7.89 -9.12 -107.46
N ASN A 151 -6.84 -9.59 -106.77
CA ASN A 151 -6.88 -10.09 -105.39
C ASN A 151 -5.81 -9.38 -104.56
N ASP A 152 -6.18 -8.81 -103.41
CA ASP A 152 -5.30 -8.03 -102.55
C ASP A 152 -4.92 -8.77 -101.23
N ASP A 153 -4.14 -8.12 -100.35
CA ASP A 153 -3.60 -8.69 -99.12
C ASP A 153 -4.55 -8.54 -97.91
N PRO A 154 -4.75 -9.60 -97.09
CA PRO A 154 -5.58 -9.55 -95.89
C PRO A 154 -5.00 -8.59 -94.83
N GLN A 155 -5.82 -8.20 -93.85
CA GLN A 155 -5.54 -7.12 -92.89
C GLN A 155 -5.57 -7.62 -91.43
N LEU A 156 -4.55 -7.24 -90.65
CA LEU A 156 -4.40 -7.55 -89.21
C LEU A 156 -3.69 -6.38 -88.50
N SER A 157 -3.99 -6.18 -87.21
CA SER A 157 -3.34 -5.16 -86.38
C SER A 157 -3.22 -5.63 -84.92
N ILE A 158 -2.01 -5.57 -84.36
CA ILE A 158 -1.70 -6.06 -83.02
C ILE A 158 -0.95 -4.96 -82.23
N PRO A 159 -1.44 -4.50 -81.07
CA PRO A 159 -0.71 -3.57 -80.21
C PRO A 159 0.29 -4.29 -79.28
N ASN A 160 1.32 -3.57 -78.83
CA ASN A 160 2.32 -4.07 -77.88
C ASN A 160 1.71 -4.55 -76.55
N GLN A 161 2.38 -5.50 -75.90
CA GLN A 161 1.91 -6.25 -74.73
C GLN A 161 2.98 -6.35 -73.63
N THR A 162 2.60 -6.67 -72.40
CA THR A 162 3.53 -6.87 -71.26
C THR A 162 3.10 -8.09 -70.42
N THR A 163 4.05 -8.89 -69.95
CA THR A 163 3.88 -9.99 -68.97
C THR A 163 5.06 -10.07 -68.00
N ASN A 164 5.14 -11.11 -67.16
CA ASN A 164 6.30 -11.44 -66.33
C ASN A 164 6.77 -12.88 -66.58
N VAL A 165 8.02 -13.19 -66.24
CA VAL A 165 8.70 -14.48 -66.47
C VAL A 165 8.09 -15.69 -65.72
N THR A 166 6.97 -15.51 -65.03
CA THR A 166 6.19 -16.58 -64.37
C THR A 166 4.72 -16.65 -64.80
N ALA A 167 4.29 -15.80 -65.74
CA ALA A 167 2.90 -15.68 -66.20
C ALA A 167 2.75 -15.91 -67.71
N VAL A 168 2.10 -17.02 -68.07
CA VAL A 168 1.71 -17.37 -69.45
C VAL A 168 0.81 -16.28 -70.04
N PHE A 169 1.19 -15.76 -71.22
CA PHE A 169 0.41 -14.78 -72.00
C PHE A 169 -0.43 -15.53 -73.05
N ASN A 170 -1.70 -15.15 -73.26
CA ASN A 170 -2.64 -15.88 -74.12
C ASN A 170 -3.83 -14.99 -74.56
N GLU A 171 -3.70 -14.34 -75.72
CA GLU A 171 -4.65 -13.32 -76.20
C GLU A 171 -5.12 -13.56 -77.64
N THR A 172 -6.17 -12.82 -78.08
CA THR A 172 -6.79 -12.98 -79.40
C THR A 172 -7.04 -11.65 -80.12
N PHE A 173 -6.82 -11.63 -81.43
CA PHE A 173 -6.94 -10.47 -82.32
C PHE A 173 -7.79 -10.81 -83.56
N THR A 174 -8.42 -9.81 -84.18
CA THR A 174 -9.32 -10.01 -85.34
C THR A 174 -8.68 -9.49 -86.63
N ALA A 175 -8.89 -10.24 -87.71
CA ALA A 175 -8.44 -9.95 -89.07
C ALA A 175 -9.62 -9.82 -90.04
N SER A 176 -9.38 -9.20 -91.20
CA SER A 176 -10.37 -8.99 -92.27
C SER A 176 -9.73 -9.00 -93.65
N ASP A 177 -10.56 -9.05 -94.68
CA ASP A 177 -10.20 -9.28 -96.08
C ASP A 177 -11.31 -8.65 -96.96
N GLU A 178 -10.96 -7.93 -98.04
CA GLU A 178 -11.92 -7.13 -98.83
C GLU A 178 -12.70 -7.98 -99.84
N GLU A 179 -12.02 -8.90 -100.52
CA GLU A 179 -12.60 -9.84 -101.49
C GLU A 179 -13.37 -11.00 -100.80
N THR A 180 -13.22 -11.14 -99.48
CA THR A 180 -13.82 -12.16 -98.61
C THR A 180 -13.27 -13.59 -98.81
N ASP A 181 -11.96 -13.69 -99.02
CA ASP A 181 -11.17 -14.89 -99.31
C ASP A 181 -10.94 -15.82 -98.10
N TYR A 182 -11.99 -16.02 -97.29
CA TYR A 182 -12.02 -16.86 -96.11
C TYR A 182 -11.99 -18.38 -96.42
N PRO A 183 -11.44 -19.21 -95.52
CA PRO A 183 -10.88 -18.87 -94.20
C PRO A 183 -9.45 -18.33 -94.29
N LEU A 184 -9.16 -17.31 -93.48
CA LEU A 184 -7.79 -16.85 -93.26
C LEU A 184 -6.99 -17.89 -92.47
N ASN A 185 -5.67 -17.85 -92.61
CA ASN A 185 -4.72 -18.72 -91.92
C ASN A 185 -3.54 -17.91 -91.36
N ALA A 186 -3.34 -17.94 -90.04
CA ALA A 186 -2.24 -17.27 -89.36
C ALA A 186 -1.15 -18.25 -88.91
N THR A 187 0.10 -17.87 -89.09
CA THR A 187 1.29 -18.61 -88.67
C THR A 187 2.33 -17.66 -88.07
N LEU A 188 3.13 -18.12 -87.11
CA LEU A 188 4.30 -17.37 -86.65
C LEU A 188 5.31 -17.22 -87.81
N ASP A 189 5.79 -16.00 -88.06
CA ASP A 189 6.93 -15.81 -88.96
C ASP A 189 8.24 -16.00 -88.18
N LEU A 190 8.89 -17.12 -88.45
CA LEU A 190 10.15 -17.51 -87.83
C LEU A 190 11.34 -16.67 -88.33
N ALA A 191 11.19 -15.92 -89.43
CA ALA A 191 12.23 -15.02 -89.94
C ALA A 191 12.16 -13.59 -89.36
N GLY A 192 11.05 -13.25 -88.69
CA GLY A 192 10.80 -11.93 -88.11
C GLY A 192 10.50 -11.95 -86.60
N THR A 193 10.52 -13.11 -85.96
CA THR A 193 10.37 -13.28 -84.50
C THR A 193 11.75 -13.39 -83.85
N ASP A 194 11.85 -13.04 -82.56
CA ASP A 194 13.10 -13.12 -81.81
C ASP A 194 13.58 -14.58 -81.65
N ASP A 195 14.80 -14.89 -82.10
CA ASP A 195 15.39 -16.26 -82.08
C ASP A 195 15.34 -16.90 -80.68
N GLU A 196 15.39 -16.09 -79.61
CA GLU A 196 15.36 -16.59 -78.22
C GLU A 196 13.96 -17.05 -77.78
N ILE A 197 12.88 -16.50 -78.34
CA ILE A 197 11.50 -16.76 -77.90
C ILE A 197 10.69 -17.67 -78.85
N GLU A 198 11.26 -18.03 -80.02
CA GLU A 198 10.59 -18.82 -81.08
C GLU A 198 9.95 -20.11 -80.56
N ALA A 199 10.63 -20.81 -79.64
CA ALA A 199 10.20 -22.11 -79.14
C ALA A 199 8.98 -22.06 -78.19
N ASP A 200 8.74 -20.91 -77.55
CA ASP A 200 7.74 -20.73 -76.50
C ASP A 200 6.54 -19.87 -76.95
N VAL A 201 6.60 -19.27 -78.15
CA VAL A 201 5.46 -18.57 -78.78
C VAL A 201 4.72 -19.49 -79.75
N THR A 202 3.38 -19.49 -79.69
CA THR A 202 2.52 -20.19 -80.66
C THR A 202 1.42 -19.26 -81.19
N VAL A 203 1.07 -19.44 -82.46
CA VAL A 203 0.04 -18.68 -83.18
C VAL A 203 -0.92 -19.67 -83.84
N SER A 204 -2.22 -19.41 -83.76
CA SER A 204 -3.27 -20.26 -84.35
C SER A 204 -4.52 -19.47 -84.72
N MET A 205 -5.35 -19.98 -85.63
CA MET A 205 -6.70 -19.46 -85.85
C MET A 205 -7.70 -20.09 -84.87
N ASP A 206 -8.51 -19.26 -84.20
CA ASP A 206 -9.65 -19.69 -83.37
C ASP A 206 -10.93 -19.85 -84.23
N ASP A 207 -11.08 -19.02 -85.27
CA ASP A 207 -12.13 -19.09 -86.30
C ASP A 207 -11.59 -18.59 -87.66
N SER A 208 -12.43 -18.35 -88.67
CA SER A 208 -11.99 -17.87 -90.00
C SER A 208 -11.38 -16.46 -90.06
N THR A 209 -11.44 -15.72 -88.94
CA THR A 209 -11.14 -14.29 -88.79
C THR A 209 -10.37 -13.96 -87.49
N THR A 210 -10.36 -14.83 -86.50
CA THR A 210 -9.73 -14.58 -85.18
C THR A 210 -8.41 -15.33 -85.04
N VAL A 211 -7.32 -14.59 -84.78
CA VAL A 211 -5.97 -15.08 -84.50
C VAL A 211 -5.75 -15.14 -82.99
N ARG A 212 -5.25 -16.27 -82.47
CA ARG A 212 -4.78 -16.44 -81.09
C ARG A 212 -3.26 -16.47 -81.04
N ILE A 213 -2.68 -15.85 -80.00
CA ILE A 213 -1.24 -15.84 -79.73
C ILE A 213 -1.00 -16.23 -78.26
N VAL A 214 -0.11 -17.19 -78.02
CA VAL A 214 0.23 -17.70 -76.68
C VAL A 214 1.75 -17.71 -76.49
N TYR A 215 2.24 -17.20 -75.37
CA TYR A 215 3.63 -17.34 -74.94
C TYR A 215 3.71 -18.09 -73.60
N TYR A 216 4.50 -19.17 -73.56
CA TYR A 216 4.69 -20.04 -72.41
C TYR A 216 5.94 -19.65 -71.61
N THR A 217 5.77 -19.29 -70.34
CA THR A 217 6.90 -18.89 -69.48
C THR A 217 7.63 -20.08 -68.88
N ASN A 218 8.96 -20.09 -68.97
CA ASN A 218 9.84 -20.96 -68.19
C ASN A 218 10.38 -20.23 -66.94
N PRO A 219 9.92 -20.51 -65.71
CA PRO A 219 10.34 -19.78 -64.50
C PRO A 219 11.81 -19.96 -64.11
N THR A 220 12.57 -20.79 -64.83
CA THR A 220 14.01 -21.02 -64.60
C THR A 220 14.90 -20.39 -65.65
N ASP A 221 14.35 -19.88 -66.76
CA ASP A 221 15.08 -19.10 -67.73
C ASP A 221 14.79 -17.61 -67.56
N TYR A 222 15.83 -16.80 -67.53
CA TYR A 222 15.75 -15.34 -67.33
C TYR A 222 16.33 -14.58 -68.53
N ASN A 223 16.76 -15.28 -69.59
CA ASN A 223 17.25 -14.64 -70.80
C ASN A 223 16.14 -13.82 -71.48
N ASP A 224 14.92 -14.38 -71.56
CA ASP A 224 13.69 -13.77 -72.12
C ASP A 224 13.31 -12.39 -71.56
N VAL A 225 13.82 -12.01 -70.39
CA VAL A 225 13.48 -10.74 -69.72
C VAL A 225 13.85 -9.54 -70.60
N GLY A 226 12.97 -8.53 -70.63
CA GLY A 226 13.06 -7.35 -71.51
C GLY A 226 12.08 -7.41 -72.68
N ASN A 227 12.34 -6.60 -73.70
CA ASN A 227 11.45 -6.48 -74.86
C ASN A 227 11.83 -7.50 -75.95
N ARG A 228 10.88 -8.35 -76.34
CA ARG A 228 10.99 -9.31 -77.45
C ARG A 228 10.01 -8.95 -78.57
N THR A 229 10.36 -9.29 -79.82
CA THR A 229 9.51 -8.99 -80.99
C THR A 229 8.89 -10.27 -81.54
N VAL A 230 7.58 -10.24 -81.80
CA VAL A 230 6.81 -11.36 -82.37
C VAL A 230 6.21 -10.89 -83.68
N THR A 231 6.44 -11.67 -84.75
CA THR A 231 5.91 -11.38 -86.09
C THR A 231 4.95 -12.49 -86.53
N VAL A 232 3.75 -12.09 -86.95
CA VAL A 232 2.68 -12.97 -87.42
C VAL A 232 2.53 -12.79 -88.93
N ASN A 233 2.55 -13.90 -89.66
CA ASN A 233 2.14 -13.97 -91.05
C ASN A 233 0.67 -14.39 -91.13
N LEU A 234 -0.15 -13.62 -91.86
CA LEU A 234 -1.55 -13.92 -92.14
C LEU A 234 -1.72 -14.12 -93.64
N THR A 235 -2.37 -15.21 -94.02
CA THR A 235 -2.61 -15.65 -95.41
C THR A 235 -4.10 -15.82 -95.68
N ASP A 236 -4.54 -15.48 -96.90
CA ASP A 236 -5.90 -15.73 -97.38
C ASP A 236 -6.00 -17.13 -98.08
N ARG A 237 -7.12 -17.43 -98.75
CA ARG A 237 -7.29 -18.67 -99.52
C ARG A 237 -6.63 -18.66 -100.93
N ARG A 238 -6.34 -17.48 -101.51
CA ARG A 238 -5.72 -17.30 -102.85
C ARG A 238 -4.19 -17.15 -102.79
N ASN A 239 -3.59 -17.05 -101.60
CA ASN A 239 -2.17 -16.91 -101.25
C ASN A 239 -1.58 -15.49 -101.36
N ALA A 240 -2.41 -14.47 -101.16
CA ALA A 240 -1.97 -13.16 -100.69
C ALA A 240 -1.68 -13.21 -99.17
N SER A 241 -0.84 -12.29 -98.67
CA SER A 241 -0.29 -12.42 -97.31
C SER A 241 0.29 -11.14 -96.73
N ILE A 242 -0.04 -10.85 -95.47
CA ILE A 242 0.52 -9.73 -94.70
C ILE A 242 1.36 -10.20 -93.51
N LEU A 243 2.45 -9.48 -93.24
CA LEU A 243 3.27 -9.63 -92.03
C LEU A 243 2.94 -8.49 -91.04
N THR A 244 2.59 -8.83 -89.80
CA THR A 244 2.30 -7.89 -88.72
C THR A 244 3.18 -8.20 -87.51
N ASN A 245 3.82 -7.19 -86.92
CA ASN A 245 4.68 -7.39 -85.75
C ASN A 245 4.26 -6.53 -84.54
N PHE A 246 4.61 -7.01 -83.34
CA PHE A 246 4.40 -6.30 -82.08
C PHE A 246 5.52 -6.63 -81.07
N THR A 247 5.67 -5.79 -80.05
CA THR A 247 6.60 -6.01 -78.93
C THR A 247 5.87 -6.62 -77.73
N LEU A 248 6.46 -7.66 -77.15
CA LEU A 248 6.10 -8.24 -75.85
C LEU A 248 7.20 -7.91 -74.83
N GLU A 249 6.86 -7.19 -73.76
CA GLU A 249 7.74 -6.88 -72.64
C GLU A 249 7.62 -7.96 -71.54
N ILE A 250 8.73 -8.55 -71.12
CA ILE A 250 8.78 -9.62 -70.09
C ILE A 250 9.52 -9.09 -68.87
N THR A 251 8.84 -9.07 -67.72
CA THR A 251 9.35 -8.51 -66.45
C THR A 251 9.85 -9.58 -65.46
N ALA A 252 10.83 -9.22 -64.62
CA ALA A 252 11.49 -10.09 -63.65
C ALA A 252 10.82 -10.09 -62.24
N VAL A 253 11.21 -11.04 -61.37
CA VAL A 253 10.69 -11.21 -60.01
C VAL A 253 11.84 -11.31 -58.99
N ASN A 254 11.74 -10.64 -57.84
CA ASN A 254 12.81 -10.58 -56.83
C ASN A 254 13.02 -11.92 -56.08
N ARG A 255 14.29 -12.26 -55.79
CA ARG A 255 14.74 -13.47 -55.10
C ARG A 255 15.68 -13.09 -53.94
N VAL A 256 15.43 -13.63 -52.75
CA VAL A 256 16.19 -13.26 -51.54
C VAL A 256 17.69 -13.64 -51.63
N PRO A 257 18.60 -12.84 -51.03
CA PRO A 257 20.02 -13.15 -50.98
C PRO A 257 20.33 -14.36 -50.06
N TYR A 258 21.50 -14.97 -50.23
CA TYR A 258 21.94 -16.14 -49.45
C TYR A 258 23.42 -16.10 -49.04
N LEU A 259 23.75 -16.76 -47.93
CA LEU A 259 25.12 -16.82 -47.40
C LEU A 259 26.04 -17.68 -48.29
N VAL A 260 27.18 -17.12 -48.69
CA VAL A 260 28.25 -17.84 -49.40
C VAL A 260 29.27 -18.41 -48.42
N ASN A 261 29.87 -17.55 -47.58
CA ASN A 261 30.85 -17.97 -46.59
C ASN A 261 30.98 -16.97 -45.42
N VAL A 262 31.69 -17.39 -44.39
CA VAL A 262 32.19 -16.53 -43.33
C VAL A 262 33.68 -16.81 -43.18
N THR A 263 34.51 -15.77 -43.15
CA THR A 263 35.98 -15.88 -43.10
C THR A 263 36.56 -14.98 -42.00
N PRO A 264 37.53 -15.46 -41.19
CA PRO A 264 38.12 -16.79 -41.19
C PRO A 264 37.11 -17.88 -40.75
N SER A 265 37.20 -19.04 -41.37
CA SER A 265 36.41 -20.22 -41.01
C SER A 265 36.90 -20.79 -39.67
N THR A 266 35.98 -21.01 -38.73
CA THR A 266 36.22 -21.32 -37.30
C THR A 266 37.26 -22.40 -37.03
N TYR A 267 38.15 -22.16 -36.06
CA TYR A 267 39.25 -23.05 -35.67
C TYR A 267 38.87 -24.04 -34.53
N ASN A 268 37.74 -24.74 -34.63
CA ASN A 268 37.51 -25.97 -33.86
C ASN A 268 36.51 -26.90 -34.57
N THR A 269 36.69 -28.22 -34.43
CA THR A 269 36.00 -29.24 -35.24
C THR A 269 35.04 -30.12 -34.44
N SER A 270 34.07 -29.53 -33.74
CA SER A 270 32.82 -30.20 -33.35
C SER A 270 31.77 -29.20 -32.84
N THR A 271 30.55 -29.28 -33.40
CA THR A 271 29.29 -28.65 -32.94
C THR A 271 29.29 -27.13 -32.68
N ASN A 272 28.54 -26.41 -33.52
CA ASN A 272 28.32 -24.95 -33.54
C ASN A 272 29.57 -24.09 -33.82
N ARG A 273 29.37 -23.03 -34.63
CA ARG A 273 30.43 -22.11 -35.08
C ARG A 273 30.70 -21.07 -34.00
N THR A 274 31.59 -21.38 -33.07
CA THR A 274 31.98 -20.46 -31.99
C THR A 274 33.36 -19.84 -32.25
N TYR A 275 33.43 -18.52 -32.18
CA TYR A 275 34.68 -17.75 -32.09
C TYR A 275 35.10 -17.65 -30.63
N LEU A 276 36.34 -18.05 -30.33
CA LEU A 276 36.95 -17.94 -29.01
C LEU A 276 37.94 -16.79 -29.02
N LEU A 277 37.83 -15.89 -28.05
CA LEU A 277 38.76 -14.77 -27.83
C LEU A 277 39.12 -14.75 -26.34
N ASN A 278 40.31 -14.24 -26.01
CA ASN A 278 40.58 -13.67 -24.71
C ASN A 278 40.29 -12.16 -24.73
N GLN A 279 39.90 -11.60 -23.59
CA GLN A 279 39.85 -10.17 -23.35
C GLN A 279 41.18 -9.49 -23.75
N GLY A 280 41.08 -8.37 -24.49
CA GLY A 280 42.20 -7.67 -25.12
C GLY A 280 42.60 -8.20 -26.50
N GLU A 281 42.07 -9.33 -26.98
CA GLU A 281 42.34 -9.83 -28.34
C GLU A 281 41.43 -9.17 -29.39
N HIS A 282 41.96 -9.04 -30.60
CA HIS A 282 41.31 -8.41 -31.75
C HIS A 282 40.82 -9.47 -32.76
N LEU A 283 39.61 -9.30 -33.27
CA LEU A 283 38.98 -10.19 -34.25
C LEU A 283 38.40 -9.42 -35.44
N SER A 284 38.67 -9.93 -36.65
CA SER A 284 38.10 -9.51 -37.92
C SER A 284 37.34 -10.68 -38.54
N ILE A 285 36.10 -10.42 -38.99
CA ILE A 285 35.26 -11.40 -39.69
C ILE A 285 34.67 -10.73 -40.95
N ASN A 286 34.79 -11.39 -42.10
CA ASN A 286 34.06 -11.06 -43.32
C ASN A 286 32.96 -12.09 -43.57
N VAL A 287 31.71 -11.62 -43.66
CA VAL A 287 30.51 -12.40 -44.02
C VAL A 287 30.18 -12.11 -45.48
N THR A 288 30.36 -13.10 -46.35
CA THR A 288 30.11 -12.98 -47.80
C THR A 288 28.76 -13.57 -48.16
N VAL A 289 27.93 -12.81 -48.87
CA VAL A 289 26.59 -13.22 -49.32
C VAL A 289 26.45 -12.97 -50.83
N ASN A 290 25.57 -13.72 -51.49
CA ASN A 290 25.29 -13.61 -52.92
C ASN A 290 23.80 -13.30 -53.13
N ASP A 291 23.50 -12.52 -54.15
CA ASP A 291 22.14 -12.20 -54.56
C ASP A 291 21.95 -12.65 -56.02
N PRO A 292 21.01 -13.58 -56.30
CA PRO A 292 20.75 -14.08 -57.65
C PRO A 292 20.34 -13.01 -58.67
N ASP A 293 19.77 -11.88 -58.22
CA ASP A 293 19.27 -10.81 -59.07
C ASP A 293 20.32 -9.73 -59.37
N ALA A 294 21.44 -9.71 -58.63
CA ALA A 294 22.55 -8.79 -58.82
C ALA A 294 23.19 -8.85 -60.23
N ALA A 295 22.90 -9.90 -61.01
CA ALA A 295 23.30 -10.04 -62.41
C ALA A 295 22.40 -9.27 -63.40
N ALA A 296 21.12 -9.08 -63.09
CA ALA A 296 20.15 -8.37 -63.92
C ALA A 296 19.99 -6.89 -63.51
N ASN A 297 20.13 -6.59 -62.21
CA ASN A 297 20.15 -5.24 -61.66
C ASN A 297 21.10 -5.20 -60.45
N PRO A 298 22.16 -4.36 -60.43
CA PRO A 298 23.16 -4.38 -59.37
C PRO A 298 22.61 -3.86 -58.02
N GLN A 299 22.00 -4.75 -57.24
CA GLN A 299 21.44 -4.46 -55.92
C GLN A 299 22.53 -4.20 -54.86
N THR A 300 22.28 -3.24 -53.97
CA THR A 300 23.06 -3.02 -52.75
C THR A 300 22.48 -3.82 -51.59
N ILE A 301 23.19 -4.87 -51.17
CA ILE A 301 22.79 -5.67 -50.01
C ILE A 301 23.18 -4.92 -48.72
N THR A 302 22.18 -4.68 -47.87
CA THR A 302 22.36 -4.08 -46.54
C THR A 302 22.62 -5.17 -45.52
N PHE A 303 23.53 -4.93 -44.58
CA PHE A 303 23.83 -5.83 -43.46
C PHE A 303 23.45 -5.16 -42.13
N SER A 304 22.95 -5.95 -41.19
CA SER A 304 22.75 -5.56 -39.79
C SER A 304 22.93 -6.77 -38.87
N ASP A 305 23.06 -6.52 -37.57
CA ASP A 305 23.17 -7.57 -36.56
C ASP A 305 22.42 -7.19 -35.27
N ASP A 306 22.42 -8.08 -34.27
CA ASP A 306 21.74 -7.93 -32.97
C ASP A 306 22.72 -7.86 -31.78
N ALA A 307 24.02 -7.60 -32.03
CA ALA A 307 25.01 -7.48 -30.97
C ALA A 307 25.02 -6.09 -30.31
N SER A 308 25.65 -6.00 -29.14
CA SER A 308 25.95 -4.74 -28.44
C SER A 308 27.45 -4.49 -28.25
N PHE A 309 28.30 -5.47 -28.60
CA PHE A 309 29.75 -5.47 -28.38
C PHE A 309 30.56 -5.35 -29.69
N PHE A 310 29.87 -5.34 -30.84
CA PHE A 310 30.41 -4.89 -32.14
C PHE A 310 29.27 -4.43 -33.04
N ASP A 311 29.62 -3.71 -34.12
CA ASP A 311 28.76 -3.45 -35.28
C ASP A 311 29.38 -4.10 -36.54
N ILE A 312 28.58 -4.32 -37.59
CA ILE A 312 29.09 -4.50 -38.96
C ILE A 312 29.57 -3.15 -39.52
N ILE A 313 30.86 -2.87 -39.33
CA ILE A 313 31.52 -1.58 -39.59
C ILE A 313 31.58 -1.19 -41.09
N THR A 314 31.63 -2.17 -42.00
CA THR A 314 31.66 -1.90 -43.45
C THR A 314 30.95 -2.96 -44.27
N ALA A 315 29.96 -2.55 -45.07
CA ALA A 315 29.44 -3.34 -46.17
C ALA A 315 30.14 -2.93 -47.48
N VAL A 316 30.72 -3.91 -48.20
CA VAL A 316 31.26 -3.72 -49.55
C VAL A 316 30.18 -4.14 -50.56
N PRO A 317 29.59 -3.21 -51.32
CA PRO A 317 28.56 -3.52 -52.31
C PRO A 317 29.14 -4.26 -53.53
N VAL A 318 28.26 -4.94 -54.26
CA VAL A 318 28.62 -5.83 -55.37
C VAL A 318 29.34 -5.06 -56.50
N ALA A 319 30.56 -5.47 -56.82
CA ALA A 319 31.18 -5.12 -58.09
C ALA A 319 30.63 -6.05 -59.20
N SER A 320 30.35 -5.49 -60.38
CA SER A 320 29.64 -6.12 -61.52
C SER A 320 30.22 -7.45 -62.07
N ALA A 321 31.29 -7.99 -61.49
CA ALA A 321 31.96 -9.22 -61.90
C ALA A 321 31.86 -10.37 -60.87
N THR A 322 31.30 -10.16 -59.66
CA THR A 322 31.40 -11.15 -58.56
C THR A 322 30.06 -11.63 -57.98
N GLN A 323 28.93 -10.95 -58.22
CA GLN A 323 27.60 -11.23 -57.63
C GLN A 323 27.55 -11.29 -56.08
N ASN A 324 28.65 -10.99 -55.40
CA ASN A 324 28.82 -11.15 -53.96
C ASN A 324 29.02 -9.78 -53.29
N ALA A 325 28.33 -9.56 -52.18
CA ALA A 325 28.60 -8.48 -51.23
C ALA A 325 29.24 -9.05 -49.96
N SER A 326 29.93 -8.22 -49.18
CA SER A 326 30.54 -8.65 -47.91
C SER A 326 30.43 -7.61 -46.79
N GLY A 327 29.93 -8.04 -45.64
CA GLY A 327 29.94 -7.27 -44.39
C GLY A 327 31.18 -7.60 -43.55
N HIS A 328 31.87 -6.60 -43.03
CA HIS A 328 33.08 -6.72 -42.23
C HIS A 328 32.83 -6.30 -40.77
N ILE A 329 33.02 -7.24 -39.84
CA ILE A 329 33.03 -7.02 -38.38
C ILE A 329 34.48 -6.87 -37.92
N ASN A 330 34.76 -5.94 -37.01
CA ASN A 330 36.13 -5.67 -36.53
C ASN A 330 36.13 -5.13 -35.09
N PHE A 331 36.38 -5.97 -34.09
CA PHE A 331 36.33 -5.59 -32.67
C PHE A 331 37.54 -6.07 -31.86
N THR A 332 37.73 -5.47 -30.70
CA THR A 332 38.67 -5.92 -29.66
C THR A 332 37.87 -6.11 -28.39
N ALA A 333 37.95 -7.28 -27.75
CA ALA A 333 37.19 -7.55 -26.53
C ALA A 333 37.71 -6.75 -25.32
N THR A 334 36.79 -6.20 -24.54
CA THR A 334 37.04 -5.50 -23.26
C THR A 334 36.54 -6.34 -22.07
N ASN A 335 36.65 -5.81 -20.84
CA ASN A 335 36.13 -6.50 -19.64
C ASN A 335 34.60 -6.56 -19.61
N ASP A 336 33.91 -5.56 -20.18
CA ASP A 336 32.44 -5.55 -20.26
C ASP A 336 31.90 -6.57 -21.28
N ASP A 337 32.77 -7.08 -22.17
CA ASP A 337 32.44 -8.05 -23.22
C ASP A 337 32.71 -9.51 -22.81
N VAL A 338 33.16 -9.77 -21.58
CA VAL A 338 33.49 -11.13 -21.11
C VAL A 338 32.21 -11.95 -20.91
N GLY A 339 32.00 -12.98 -21.73
CA GLY A 339 30.77 -13.75 -21.72
C GLY A 339 30.62 -14.76 -22.87
N ASN A 340 29.39 -15.25 -23.05
CA ASN A 340 28.99 -16.11 -24.16
C ASN A 340 27.80 -15.50 -24.89
N TYR A 341 27.94 -15.31 -26.20
CA TYR A 341 26.97 -14.61 -27.03
C TYR A 341 26.60 -15.44 -28.27
N THR A 342 25.42 -15.19 -28.82
CA THR A 342 24.97 -15.71 -30.12
C THR A 342 24.37 -14.54 -30.86
N VAL A 343 24.99 -14.17 -31.98
CA VAL A 343 24.66 -12.97 -32.77
C VAL A 343 24.02 -13.40 -34.08
N THR A 344 22.88 -12.80 -34.42
CA THR A 344 22.14 -12.98 -35.66
C THR A 344 22.48 -11.87 -36.65
N ILE A 345 23.22 -12.20 -37.70
CA ILE A 345 23.50 -11.29 -38.81
C ILE A 345 22.38 -11.42 -39.83
N THR A 346 21.73 -10.30 -40.12
CA THR A 346 20.69 -10.15 -41.15
C THR A 346 21.27 -9.48 -42.38
N PHE A 347 20.85 -9.92 -43.57
CA PHE A 347 21.21 -9.28 -44.83
C PHE A 347 19.98 -9.17 -45.74
N GLN A 348 19.83 -7.99 -46.38
CA GLN A 348 18.61 -7.57 -47.07
C GLN A 348 18.90 -6.95 -48.44
N ASP A 349 18.14 -7.34 -49.47
CA ASP A 349 18.18 -6.74 -50.81
C ASP A 349 17.39 -5.40 -50.89
N GLN A 350 17.48 -4.67 -52.00
CA GLN A 350 16.85 -3.34 -52.12
C GLN A 350 15.35 -3.40 -52.46
N LEU A 351 14.82 -4.59 -52.79
CA LEU A 351 13.41 -4.85 -53.06
C LEU A 351 12.70 -5.48 -51.84
N GLY A 352 13.42 -5.64 -50.73
CA GLY A 352 12.92 -5.96 -49.39
C GLY A 352 13.16 -7.39 -48.92
N GLY A 353 13.73 -8.27 -49.75
CA GLY A 353 13.97 -9.67 -49.40
C GLY A 353 15.09 -9.84 -48.37
N THR A 354 14.86 -10.65 -47.34
CA THR A 354 15.74 -10.81 -46.17
C THR A 354 16.17 -12.26 -45.95
N ASN A 355 17.37 -12.44 -45.42
CA ASN A 355 17.89 -13.74 -44.96
C ASN A 355 18.87 -13.52 -43.78
N THR A 356 19.16 -14.57 -43.01
CA THR A 356 19.93 -14.46 -41.75
C THR A 356 20.94 -15.58 -41.54
N THR A 357 21.94 -15.34 -40.69
CA THR A 357 22.87 -16.37 -40.21
C THR A 357 23.35 -16.06 -38.79
N THR A 358 23.62 -17.08 -37.98
CA THR A 358 24.08 -16.92 -36.60
C THR A 358 25.56 -17.26 -36.41
N LEU A 359 26.24 -16.47 -35.58
CA LEU A 359 27.62 -16.67 -35.13
C LEU A 359 27.65 -16.74 -33.60
N ASN A 360 28.38 -17.69 -33.02
CA ASN A 360 28.55 -17.77 -31.56
C ASN A 360 29.89 -17.15 -31.17
N PHE A 361 29.95 -16.53 -29.99
CA PHE A 361 31.17 -15.95 -29.43
C PHE A 361 31.33 -16.40 -27.98
N THR A 362 32.57 -16.72 -27.60
CA THR A 362 32.99 -16.93 -26.20
C THR A 362 34.20 -16.02 -25.97
N ILE A 363 34.05 -15.05 -25.07
CA ILE A 363 35.10 -14.11 -24.68
C ILE A 363 35.53 -14.50 -23.27
N GLN A 364 36.79 -14.88 -23.12
CA GLN A 364 37.39 -15.34 -21.88
C GLN A 364 38.05 -14.20 -21.12
N ASN A 365 37.83 -14.16 -19.81
CA ASN A 365 38.46 -13.20 -18.91
C ASN A 365 40.00 -13.36 -18.86
N ARG A 366 40.75 -12.27 -18.68
CA ARG A 366 42.23 -12.29 -18.69
C ARG A 366 42.83 -11.27 -17.70
N ASN A 367 42.74 -11.63 -16.41
CA ASN A 367 43.45 -11.04 -15.24
C ASN A 367 44.28 -9.79 -15.56
N ASP A 368 43.67 -8.64 -15.31
CA ASP A 368 44.29 -7.32 -15.32
C ASP A 368 45.07 -7.12 -14.01
N ARG A 369 44.99 -5.93 -13.39
CA ARG A 369 45.57 -5.66 -12.07
C ARG A 369 44.59 -4.82 -11.27
N PRO A 370 44.69 -4.84 -9.93
CA PRO A 370 43.93 -3.94 -9.10
C PRO A 370 44.42 -2.50 -9.25
N VAL A 371 43.54 -1.55 -8.99
CA VAL A 371 43.82 -0.10 -9.03
C VAL A 371 43.49 0.51 -7.67
N LEU A 372 44.45 1.22 -7.08
CA LEU A 372 44.25 2.05 -5.90
C LEU A 372 43.87 3.48 -6.32
N TYR A 373 42.75 4.00 -5.80
CA TYR A 373 42.37 5.39 -6.03
C TYR A 373 42.93 6.28 -4.93
N ASN A 374 43.61 7.36 -5.33
CA ASN A 374 44.24 8.27 -4.37
C ASN A 374 43.24 9.14 -3.60
N GLU A 375 41.98 9.23 -4.03
CA GLU A 375 40.92 9.98 -3.34
C GLU A 375 39.78 9.04 -2.89
N SER A 376 39.33 9.28 -1.67
CA SER A 376 38.28 8.54 -0.97
C SER A 376 37.28 9.53 -0.39
N PHE A 377 35.99 9.31 -0.68
CA PHE A 377 34.88 10.19 -0.28
C PHE A 377 33.82 9.42 0.54
N TYR A 378 34.25 8.39 1.27
CA TYR A 378 33.36 7.64 2.16
C TYR A 378 33.06 8.46 3.43
N PRO A 379 31.80 8.56 3.89
CA PRO A 379 31.44 9.34 5.09
C PRO A 379 32.11 8.89 6.40
N VAL A 380 32.67 7.66 6.44
CA VAL A 380 33.42 7.15 7.60
C VAL A 380 34.84 7.72 7.72
N ASN A 381 35.30 8.53 6.76
CA ASN A 381 36.65 9.09 6.77
C ASN A 381 36.76 10.24 7.80
N THR A 382 37.37 9.95 8.94
CA THR A 382 37.58 10.91 10.04
C THR A 382 38.47 12.10 9.66
N GLY A 383 38.27 13.24 10.33
CA GLY A 383 39.17 14.40 10.24
C GLY A 383 39.27 15.08 8.86
N GLY A 384 38.33 14.80 7.94
CA GLY A 384 38.34 15.33 6.57
C GLY A 384 39.38 14.67 5.64
N ASN A 385 39.92 13.51 6.01
CA ASN A 385 40.92 12.80 5.21
C ASN A 385 40.28 12.20 3.93
N THR A 386 40.61 12.75 2.76
CA THR A 386 40.25 12.14 1.46
C THR A 386 41.42 11.42 0.78
N ASN A 387 42.65 11.84 1.06
CA ASN A 387 43.81 11.50 0.22
C ASN A 387 44.60 10.29 0.75
N LEU A 388 44.68 9.21 -0.03
CA LEU A 388 45.40 7.97 0.31
C LEU A 388 46.93 8.15 0.43
N SER A 389 47.51 9.22 -0.14
CA SER A 389 48.94 9.50 -0.01
C SER A 389 49.30 10.31 1.25
N HIS A 390 48.34 10.90 1.96
CA HIS A 390 48.60 11.66 3.19
C HIS A 390 47.41 11.63 4.15
N PHE A 391 47.59 10.95 5.28
CA PHE A 391 46.67 10.93 6.41
C PHE A 391 47.13 11.89 7.50
N VAL A 392 46.18 12.62 8.09
CA VAL A 392 46.36 13.37 9.34
C VAL A 392 45.46 12.76 10.42
N ALA A 393 46.06 12.24 11.48
CA ALA A 393 45.39 11.68 12.64
C ALA A 393 45.75 12.46 13.92
N TYR A 394 44.93 12.32 14.96
CA TYR A 394 45.11 13.05 16.24
C TYR A 394 45.26 12.07 17.41
N VAL A 395 46.09 12.41 18.39
CA VAL A 395 46.35 11.57 19.57
C VAL A 395 45.09 11.36 20.40
N ASN A 396 44.83 10.10 20.77
CA ASN A 396 43.65 9.58 21.47
C ASN A 396 42.31 9.71 20.70
N ALA A 397 42.28 10.41 19.56
CA ALA A 397 41.11 10.44 18.68
C ALA A 397 41.01 9.15 17.83
N PRO A 398 39.80 8.62 17.59
CA PRO A 398 39.63 7.51 16.64
C PRO A 398 39.92 8.00 15.21
N PHE A 399 40.82 7.30 14.51
CA PHE A 399 41.08 7.50 13.09
C PHE A 399 40.48 6.34 12.29
N VAL A 400 39.62 6.68 11.33
CA VAL A 400 39.05 5.76 10.34
C VAL A 400 39.25 6.35 8.94
N PHE A 401 39.67 5.50 7.99
CA PHE A 401 39.76 5.82 6.57
C PHE A 401 39.44 4.57 5.75
N GLN A 402 38.47 4.67 4.84
CA GLN A 402 38.13 3.62 3.89
C GLN A 402 38.92 3.82 2.59
N ILE A 403 39.76 2.86 2.20
CA ILE A 403 40.47 2.90 0.92
C ILE A 403 39.46 2.73 -0.21
N ASN A 404 39.63 3.52 -1.27
CA ASN A 404 38.88 3.43 -2.51
C ASN A 404 39.72 2.65 -3.54
N TYR A 405 39.16 1.59 -4.12
CA TYR A 405 39.87 0.68 -5.02
C TYR A 405 38.91 -0.04 -5.97
N SER A 406 39.45 -0.62 -7.03
CA SER A 406 38.69 -1.48 -7.95
C SER A 406 39.61 -2.52 -8.61
N ASP A 407 39.06 -3.69 -8.90
CA ASP A 407 39.64 -4.62 -9.86
C ASP A 407 38.53 -5.13 -10.81
N PRO A 408 38.70 -5.02 -12.15
CA PRO A 408 37.76 -5.53 -13.14
C PRO A 408 37.48 -7.05 -13.06
N ASP A 409 38.40 -7.84 -12.52
CA ASP A 409 38.30 -9.30 -12.42
C ASP A 409 37.44 -9.78 -11.23
N THR A 410 37.15 -8.91 -10.26
CA THR A 410 36.36 -9.23 -9.05
C THR A 410 35.02 -9.93 -9.37
N PRO A 411 34.20 -9.50 -10.37
CA PRO A 411 32.94 -10.17 -10.73
C PRO A 411 33.13 -11.58 -11.30
N TYR A 412 34.32 -11.89 -11.82
CA TYR A 412 34.67 -13.20 -12.39
C TYR A 412 35.34 -14.13 -11.36
N GLY A 413 35.44 -13.70 -10.10
CA GLY A 413 35.85 -14.53 -8.97
C GLY A 413 37.31 -14.38 -8.53
N ASP A 414 38.00 -13.32 -8.97
CA ASP A 414 39.30 -12.95 -8.37
C ASP A 414 39.14 -12.46 -6.91
N THR A 415 40.23 -12.54 -6.13
CA THR A 415 40.25 -12.19 -4.71
C THR A 415 41.43 -11.28 -4.39
N LEU A 416 41.12 -10.03 -4.03
CA LEU A 416 42.11 -9.01 -3.70
C LEU A 416 42.59 -9.13 -2.24
N THR A 417 43.87 -8.85 -2.02
CA THR A 417 44.54 -8.82 -0.71
C THR A 417 45.30 -7.52 -0.53
N PHE A 418 45.09 -6.84 0.60
CA PHE A 418 45.89 -5.68 1.02
C PHE A 418 47.19 -6.12 1.69
N PHE A 419 48.25 -5.34 1.47
CA PHE A 419 49.54 -5.50 2.12
C PHE A 419 50.15 -4.13 2.47
N GLU A 420 50.48 -3.96 3.75
CA GLU A 420 51.09 -2.78 4.33
C GLU A 420 52.40 -3.12 5.05
N ASN A 421 53.27 -2.13 5.19
CA ASN A 421 54.44 -2.17 6.09
C ASN A 421 54.27 -1.26 7.32
N SER A 422 53.02 -0.87 7.62
CA SER A 422 52.67 -0.05 8.77
C SER A 422 53.01 -0.76 10.08
N THR A 423 53.42 0.01 11.07
CA THR A 423 53.46 -0.45 12.47
C THR A 423 52.37 0.20 13.32
N SER A 424 51.54 1.08 12.73
CA SER A 424 50.52 1.87 13.40
C SER A 424 49.10 1.28 13.32
N TYR A 425 48.81 0.55 12.24
CA TYR A 425 47.51 -0.01 11.91
C TYR A 425 47.68 -1.20 10.97
N ASP A 426 46.72 -2.12 10.98
CA ASP A 426 46.55 -3.14 9.95
C ASP A 426 45.45 -2.68 8.96
N ILE A 427 45.44 -3.18 7.72
CA ILE A 427 44.38 -2.93 6.73
C ILE A 427 43.43 -4.14 6.66
N THR A 428 42.12 -3.93 6.76
CA THR A 428 41.16 -5.05 6.63
C THR A 428 41.07 -5.56 5.19
N ALA A 429 40.53 -6.78 5.01
CA ALA A 429 40.19 -7.32 3.69
C ALA A 429 39.14 -6.49 2.91
N SER A 430 38.50 -5.49 3.54
CA SER A 430 37.61 -4.52 2.88
C SER A 430 38.30 -3.17 2.60
N GLY A 431 39.61 -3.06 2.79
CA GLY A 431 40.37 -1.81 2.63
C GLY A 431 40.11 -0.77 3.72
N LEU A 432 39.62 -1.16 4.90
CA LEU A 432 39.40 -0.23 6.02
C LEU A 432 40.68 -0.09 6.86
N ILE A 433 41.10 1.15 7.12
CA ILE A 433 42.06 1.52 8.16
C ILE A 433 41.26 2.02 9.36
N ASN A 434 41.50 1.47 10.55
CA ASN A 434 40.84 1.90 11.80
C ASN A 434 41.80 1.71 12.99
N PHE A 435 42.18 2.80 13.66
CA PHE A 435 43.05 2.77 14.85
C PHE A 435 42.94 4.07 15.68
N THR A 436 43.56 4.09 16.86
CA THR A 436 43.67 5.29 17.71
C THR A 436 45.16 5.60 17.94
N PRO A 437 45.70 6.74 17.46
CA PRO A 437 47.10 7.10 17.69
C PRO A 437 47.37 7.42 19.17
N ALA A 438 48.48 6.92 19.73
CA ALA A 438 48.84 7.11 21.14
C ALA A 438 50.03 8.04 21.41
N ASP A 439 50.71 8.55 20.37
CA ASP A 439 51.94 9.35 20.48
C ASP A 439 52.01 10.41 19.34
N PRO A 440 52.14 11.72 19.64
CA PRO A 440 52.18 12.78 18.62
C PRO A 440 53.55 12.90 17.91
N ALA A 441 54.57 12.14 18.31
CA ALA A 441 55.89 12.17 17.65
C ALA A 441 56.00 11.19 16.47
N ARG A 442 54.92 10.48 16.13
CA ARG A 442 54.94 9.32 15.24
C ARG A 442 54.45 9.61 13.82
N ASN A 443 55.25 10.34 13.04
CA ASN A 443 55.04 10.40 11.59
C ASN A 443 55.67 9.17 10.92
N GLU A 444 54.90 8.43 10.13
CA GLU A 444 55.28 7.16 9.50
C GLU A 444 55.04 7.21 7.98
N THR A 445 55.81 6.45 7.20
CA THR A 445 55.60 6.31 5.75
C THR A 445 55.32 4.86 5.42
N VAL A 446 54.14 4.62 4.87
CA VAL A 446 53.56 3.28 4.63
C VAL A 446 53.37 3.10 3.13
N ASN A 447 53.88 2.00 2.60
CA ASN A 447 53.53 1.50 1.28
C ASN A 447 52.24 0.68 1.44
N ILE A 448 51.15 1.14 0.82
CA ILE A 448 49.89 0.40 0.75
C ILE A 448 49.85 -0.28 -0.60
N THR A 449 49.83 -1.61 -0.62
CA THR A 449 49.77 -2.42 -1.84
C THR A 449 48.46 -3.19 -1.87
N LEU A 450 47.83 -3.24 -3.04
CA LEU A 450 46.69 -4.11 -3.32
C LEU A 450 47.13 -5.12 -4.39
N GLN A 451 46.88 -6.40 -4.16
CA GLN A 451 47.33 -7.50 -5.02
C GLN A 451 46.21 -8.52 -5.25
N ASP A 452 46.09 -9.03 -6.47
CA ASP A 452 45.13 -10.06 -6.89
C ASP A 452 45.60 -11.50 -6.56
N ALA A 453 44.81 -12.51 -6.92
CA ALA A 453 45.17 -13.91 -6.73
C ALA A 453 46.28 -14.42 -7.68
N ALA A 454 46.54 -13.72 -8.79
CA ALA A 454 47.59 -14.06 -9.76
C ALA A 454 48.96 -13.44 -9.42
N GLY A 455 49.01 -12.47 -8.52
CA GLY A 455 50.18 -11.74 -8.06
C GLY A 455 50.42 -10.39 -8.75
N LEU A 456 49.50 -9.88 -9.58
CA LEU A 456 49.60 -8.51 -10.11
C LEU A 456 49.07 -7.52 -9.06
N SER A 457 49.62 -6.30 -9.05
CA SER A 457 49.42 -5.38 -7.93
C SER A 457 49.61 -3.91 -8.32
N ASP A 458 49.08 -3.04 -7.47
CA ASP A 458 49.31 -1.60 -7.47
C ASP A 458 49.71 -1.13 -6.05
N THR A 459 50.52 -0.07 -5.97
CA THR A 459 51.14 0.38 -4.71
C THR A 459 51.17 1.90 -4.59
N VAL A 460 50.57 2.43 -3.53
CA VAL A 460 50.59 3.86 -3.17
C VAL A 460 51.52 4.10 -1.97
N PHE A 461 52.21 5.24 -1.98
CA PHE A 461 53.04 5.71 -0.87
C PHE A 461 52.22 6.67 0.01
N SER A 462 51.84 6.23 1.20
CA SER A 462 51.11 7.02 2.18
C SER A 462 52.03 7.59 3.25
N VAL A 463 51.82 8.86 3.62
CA VAL A 463 52.39 9.46 4.84
C VAL A 463 51.31 9.51 5.91
N LEU A 464 51.54 8.89 7.07
CA LEU A 464 50.74 9.14 8.27
C LEU A 464 51.42 10.26 9.07
N GLU A 465 50.70 11.36 9.27
CA GLU A 465 51.04 12.44 10.18
C GLU A 465 50.16 12.33 11.44
N VAL A 466 50.77 12.34 12.64
CA VAL A 466 50.04 12.33 13.91
C VAL A 466 50.25 13.65 14.63
N ARG A 467 49.15 14.30 15.05
CA ARG A 467 49.16 15.57 15.78
C ARG A 467 48.67 15.36 17.21
N ALA A 468 49.12 16.23 18.12
CA ALA A 468 48.47 16.34 19.42
C ALA A 468 47.05 16.92 19.23
N ASN A 469 46.14 16.57 20.13
CA ASN A 469 44.85 17.25 20.26
C ASN A 469 44.90 18.15 21.51
N SER A 470 44.65 19.45 21.36
CA SER A 470 44.46 20.34 22.51
C SER A 470 43.05 20.15 23.04
N ALA A 471 42.87 20.08 24.35
CA ALA A 471 41.53 20.03 24.92
C ALA A 471 40.90 21.45 24.92
N PRO A 472 39.58 21.57 24.73
CA PRO A 472 38.87 22.84 24.79
C PRO A 472 38.96 23.47 26.18
N TYR A 473 38.72 24.79 26.28
CA TYR A 473 38.87 25.56 27.51
C TYR A 473 37.79 26.64 27.68
N PHE A 474 37.54 27.01 28.93
CA PHE A 474 36.72 28.18 29.27
C PHE A 474 37.61 29.42 29.33
N ASN A 475 37.25 30.48 28.60
CA ASN A 475 38.07 31.70 28.52
C ASN A 475 38.00 32.56 29.80
N GLU A 476 36.87 32.51 30.50
CA GLU A 476 36.58 33.17 31.77
C GLU A 476 35.70 32.23 32.62
N SER A 477 35.63 32.43 33.94
CA SER A 477 34.71 31.66 34.80
C SER A 477 33.28 32.16 34.70
N TYR A 478 32.30 31.25 34.80
CA TYR A 478 30.90 31.63 34.95
C TYR A 478 30.66 32.53 36.18
N PRO A 479 29.80 33.56 36.09
CA PRO A 479 29.23 34.23 37.24
C PRO A 479 28.24 33.30 37.97
N ASN A 480 27.94 33.60 39.23
CA ASN A 480 26.78 33.01 39.88
C ASN A 480 25.51 33.48 39.16
N LEU A 481 24.63 32.54 38.80
CA LEU A 481 23.33 32.80 38.21
C LEU A 481 22.27 32.82 39.32
N THR A 482 21.42 33.84 39.34
CA THR A 482 20.22 33.88 40.16
C THR A 482 19.00 33.92 39.25
N CYS A 483 18.07 33.01 39.47
CA CYS A 483 16.75 33.00 38.87
C CYS A 483 15.69 33.04 39.98
N ALA A 484 14.49 33.50 39.64
CA ALA A 484 13.31 33.27 40.46
C ALA A 484 12.50 32.13 39.85
N GLU A 485 11.68 31.46 40.64
CA GLU A 485 10.67 30.53 40.10
C GLU A 485 9.53 31.25 39.38
N ASP A 486 8.73 30.47 38.66
CA ASP A 486 7.64 30.91 37.78
C ASP A 486 8.02 31.94 36.69
N LEU A 487 9.30 32.32 36.62
CA LEU A 487 9.91 33.17 35.62
C LEU A 487 10.96 32.40 34.81
N PRO A 488 11.02 32.56 33.48
CA PRO A 488 11.98 31.84 32.63
C PRO A 488 13.46 32.14 33.00
N CYS A 489 14.14 31.11 33.48
CA CYS A 489 15.56 31.08 33.78
C CYS A 489 16.35 30.75 32.50
N THR A 490 16.99 31.77 31.90
CA THR A 490 17.75 31.62 30.64
C THR A 490 19.20 32.07 30.77
N TYR A 491 20.15 31.25 30.32
CA TYR A 491 21.57 31.59 30.36
C TYR A 491 22.38 30.86 29.29
N ASN A 492 23.36 31.52 28.67
CA ASN A 492 24.14 30.94 27.59
C ASN A 492 25.61 30.67 28.01
N THR A 493 25.91 29.41 28.33
CA THR A 493 27.25 28.96 28.75
C THR A 493 28.22 28.82 27.57
N SER A 494 27.73 28.60 26.34
CA SER A 494 28.55 28.47 25.12
C SER A 494 29.42 29.70 24.82
N LEU A 495 29.00 30.88 25.31
CA LEU A 495 29.75 32.13 25.18
C LEU A 495 31.15 32.05 25.81
N TYR A 496 31.38 31.10 26.73
CA TYR A 496 32.64 30.92 27.45
C TYR A 496 33.55 29.83 26.86
N ALA A 497 32.99 28.90 26.08
CA ALA A 497 33.70 27.76 25.53
C ALA A 497 34.58 28.14 24.33
N ARG A 498 35.86 27.75 24.34
CA ARG A 498 36.82 27.98 23.25
C ARG A 498 37.61 26.72 22.99
N ASP A 499 38.11 26.62 21.77
CA ASP A 499 39.06 25.62 21.34
C ASP A 499 40.00 26.24 20.30
N ASP A 500 41.24 25.75 20.24
CA ASP A 500 42.31 26.30 19.39
C ASP A 500 42.57 25.45 18.11
N ASP A 501 42.04 24.21 18.00
CA ASP A 501 42.39 23.24 16.94
C ASP A 501 41.23 22.82 15.99
N ASP A 502 39.96 22.82 16.43
CA ASP A 502 38.78 22.45 15.61
C ASP A 502 37.44 23.05 16.07
N GLY A 503 37.29 23.46 17.33
CA GLY A 503 36.03 23.98 17.86
C GLY A 503 35.29 22.98 18.76
N ILE A 504 34.15 23.43 19.29
CA ILE A 504 33.34 22.68 20.26
C ILE A 504 32.27 21.85 19.53
N GLU A 505 32.20 20.56 19.82
CA GLU A 505 31.14 19.65 19.35
C GLU A 505 29.95 19.64 20.32
N THR A 506 30.20 19.42 21.62
CA THR A 506 29.13 19.31 22.64
C THR A 506 29.35 20.23 23.83
N ILE A 507 28.25 20.69 24.41
CA ILE A 507 28.22 21.45 25.67
C ILE A 507 27.09 20.87 26.53
N GLU A 508 27.46 20.12 27.54
CA GLU A 508 26.56 19.33 28.38
C GLU A 508 26.57 19.81 29.84
N ALA A 509 25.46 19.59 30.56
CA ALA A 509 25.32 19.94 31.97
C ALA A 509 25.15 18.67 32.83
N SER A 510 25.81 18.64 33.98
CA SER A 510 25.83 17.50 34.88
C SER A 510 25.98 17.95 36.34
N GLY A 511 25.98 17.01 37.29
CA GLY A 511 26.09 17.32 38.71
C GLY A 511 24.72 17.53 39.37
N ASP A 512 24.60 18.60 40.14
CA ASP A 512 23.40 18.91 40.93
C ASP A 512 22.45 19.80 40.13
N LEU A 513 21.46 19.18 39.46
CA LEU A 513 20.52 19.86 38.55
C LEU A 513 19.14 20.06 39.23
N PRO A 514 18.51 21.24 39.13
CA PRO A 514 17.16 21.43 39.64
C PRO A 514 16.11 20.60 38.89
N PRO A 515 14.99 20.23 39.53
CA PRO A 515 13.82 19.67 38.86
C PRO A 515 13.37 20.55 37.67
N GLY A 516 13.15 19.93 36.52
CA GLY A 516 12.76 20.63 35.29
C GLY A 516 13.89 21.36 34.56
N PHE A 517 15.15 21.28 35.03
CA PHE A 517 16.30 21.87 34.35
C PHE A 517 16.40 21.40 32.89
N ASN A 518 16.64 22.34 31.97
CA ASN A 518 16.86 22.08 30.56
C ASN A 518 18.01 22.94 30.04
N MET A 519 18.93 22.32 29.30
CA MET A 519 19.98 22.98 28.54
C MET A 519 20.13 22.29 27.18
N THR A 520 20.28 23.06 26.11
CA THR A 520 20.60 22.56 24.75
C THR A 520 21.76 23.39 24.20
N ASP A 521 22.84 22.75 23.75
CA ASP A 521 24.05 23.40 23.19
C ASP A 521 24.63 24.53 24.06
N GLY A 522 24.61 24.33 25.38
CA GLY A 522 25.03 25.35 26.36
C GLY A 522 24.00 26.46 26.64
N TYR A 523 22.84 26.46 26.00
CA TYR A 523 21.74 27.38 26.28
C TYR A 523 20.78 26.78 27.32
N ILE A 524 20.90 27.23 28.57
CA ILE A 524 19.98 26.93 29.67
C ILE A 524 18.67 27.67 29.41
N ASN A 525 17.54 26.96 29.48
CA ASN A 525 16.21 27.53 29.26
C ASN A 525 15.11 26.68 29.92
N PHE A 526 14.72 27.04 31.14
CA PHE A 526 13.61 26.40 31.85
C PHE A 526 12.90 27.40 32.77
N THR A 527 11.72 27.05 33.27
CA THR A 527 11.03 27.82 34.32
C THR A 527 11.10 26.99 35.61
N PRO A 528 11.73 27.48 36.70
CA PRO A 528 11.72 26.77 37.97
C PRO A 528 10.33 26.75 38.60
N THR A 529 10.11 25.80 39.51
CA THR A 529 8.88 25.66 40.34
C THR A 529 9.28 25.57 41.81
N GLN A 530 8.31 25.58 42.74
CA GLN A 530 8.52 25.39 44.19
C GLN A 530 9.47 24.23 44.53
N SER A 531 9.39 23.13 43.77
CA SER A 531 10.24 21.94 43.95
C SER A 531 11.73 22.14 43.61
N ALA A 532 12.06 23.24 42.94
CA ALA A 532 13.37 23.61 42.43
C ALA A 532 14.00 24.82 43.14
N ILE A 533 13.40 25.35 44.22
CA ILE A 533 14.01 26.38 45.04
C ILE A 533 15.25 25.80 45.73
N GLY A 534 16.39 26.49 45.63
CA GLY A 534 17.63 25.98 46.20
C GLY A 534 18.88 26.65 45.65
N ASN A 535 20.03 26.05 46.00
CA ASN A 535 21.35 26.44 45.48
C ASN A 535 22.00 25.18 44.90
N TYR A 536 22.30 25.25 43.60
CA TYR A 536 22.74 24.13 42.77
C TYR A 536 24.15 24.38 42.23
N THR A 537 24.95 23.31 42.12
CA THR A 537 26.28 23.36 41.51
C THR A 537 26.30 22.50 40.25
N ILE A 538 26.21 23.17 39.10
CA ILE A 538 26.04 22.56 37.78
C ILE A 538 27.39 22.49 37.09
N THR A 539 27.94 21.29 36.90
CA THR A 539 29.19 21.10 36.15
C THR A 539 28.89 21.10 34.65
N ILE A 540 29.31 22.16 33.96
CA ILE A 540 29.24 22.27 32.50
C ILE A 540 30.49 21.63 31.90
N THR A 541 30.31 20.67 31.00
CA THR A 541 31.38 20.01 30.25
C THR A 541 31.34 20.45 28.79
N ILE A 542 32.50 20.79 28.23
CA ILE A 542 32.67 21.11 26.81
C ILE A 542 33.60 20.07 26.16
N THR A 543 33.27 19.63 24.95
CA THR A 543 34.02 18.61 24.20
C THR A 543 34.32 19.11 22.79
N ASP A 544 35.53 18.87 22.27
CA ASP A 544 35.90 19.15 20.88
C ASP A 544 35.41 18.05 19.91
N THR A 545 35.58 18.26 18.59
CA THR A 545 35.11 17.30 17.55
C THR A 545 35.96 16.03 17.44
N ARG A 546 36.87 15.80 18.41
CA ARG A 546 37.80 14.67 18.51
C ARG A 546 37.73 13.97 19.87
N GLY A 547 36.83 14.41 20.76
CA GLY A 547 36.52 13.78 22.03
C GLY A 547 37.40 14.19 23.23
N ALA A 548 38.22 15.24 23.15
CA ALA A 548 38.85 15.80 24.35
C ALA A 548 37.97 16.88 24.98
N SER A 549 38.00 17.00 26.30
CA SER A 549 37.02 17.79 27.06
C SER A 549 37.59 18.50 28.28
N ALA A 550 36.88 19.54 28.71
CA ALA A 550 37.11 20.27 29.96
C ALA A 550 35.78 20.55 30.67
N ALA A 551 35.82 20.73 31.99
CA ALA A 551 34.64 20.97 32.82
C ALA A 551 34.81 22.18 33.76
N GLN A 552 33.73 22.91 34.00
CA GLN A 552 33.67 24.03 34.94
C GLN A 552 32.29 24.14 35.60
N ASP A 553 32.28 24.44 36.90
CA ASP A 553 31.06 24.58 37.68
C ASP A 553 30.41 25.97 37.53
N LEU A 554 29.08 25.95 37.38
CA LEU A 554 28.17 27.09 37.42
C LEU A 554 27.34 27.01 38.71
N ASN A 555 27.39 28.06 39.54
CA ASN A 555 26.51 28.16 40.70
C ASN A 555 25.17 28.77 40.28
N LEU A 556 24.06 28.06 40.52
CA LEU A 556 22.70 28.54 40.28
C LEU A 556 21.94 28.65 41.59
N SER A 557 21.43 29.83 41.92
CA SER A 557 20.46 30.06 42.99
C SER A 557 19.07 30.26 42.40
N ILE A 558 18.08 29.54 42.91
CA ILE A 558 16.66 29.74 42.60
C ILE A 558 16.00 30.33 43.83
N GLU A 559 15.49 31.55 43.69
CA GLU A 559 14.82 32.33 44.73
C GLU A 559 13.29 32.20 44.61
N ASN A 560 12.62 32.28 45.76
CA ASN A 560 11.18 32.10 45.86
C ASN A 560 10.39 33.30 45.35
N VAL A 561 9.19 33.09 44.81
CA VAL A 561 8.19 34.13 44.52
C VAL A 561 6.95 33.87 45.37
N ASN A 562 6.40 34.90 46.02
CA ASN A 562 5.25 34.70 46.92
C ASN A 562 3.97 34.38 46.14
N ASP A 563 3.37 33.23 46.42
CA ASP A 563 2.13 32.76 45.80
C ASP A 563 0.87 33.22 46.54
N VAL A 564 -0.30 32.68 46.18
CA VAL A 564 -1.59 33.04 46.82
C VAL A 564 -2.24 31.84 47.51
N PRO A 565 -2.69 31.97 48.78
CA PRO A 565 -3.33 30.88 49.50
C PRO A 565 -4.53 30.28 48.77
N GLN A 566 -4.63 28.96 48.73
CA GLN A 566 -5.72 28.23 48.06
C GLN A 566 -6.75 27.70 49.05
N TRP A 567 -8.04 27.78 48.69
CA TRP A 567 -9.15 27.44 49.57
C TRP A 567 -9.57 25.96 49.44
N GLU A 568 -8.98 25.09 50.26
CA GLU A 568 -9.39 23.68 50.38
C GLU A 568 -10.82 23.53 50.91
N ARG A 569 -11.21 24.34 51.90
CA ARG A 569 -12.53 24.23 52.55
C ARG A 569 -13.05 25.54 53.08
N TYR A 570 -14.24 25.92 52.62
CA TYR A 570 -14.94 27.13 53.03
C TYR A 570 -16.46 27.08 52.91
N ASN A 571 -17.00 26.23 52.02
CA ASN A 571 -18.41 26.33 51.61
C ASN A 571 -19.37 25.55 52.53
N PHE A 572 -20.30 26.30 53.15
CA PHE A 572 -21.37 25.77 54.00
C PHE A 572 -22.78 26.23 53.55
N SER A 573 -22.97 26.58 52.28
CA SER A 573 -24.20 27.22 51.77
C SER A 573 -25.51 26.40 51.87
N GLY A 574 -25.42 25.13 52.26
CA GLY A 574 -26.56 24.25 52.54
C GLY A 574 -26.78 23.93 54.03
N ALA A 575 -26.03 24.55 54.95
CA ALA A 575 -26.17 24.30 56.38
C ALA A 575 -27.48 24.88 56.94
N ILE A 576 -28.12 24.15 57.86
CA ILE A 576 -29.19 24.69 58.70
C ILE A 576 -28.53 25.50 59.82
N ILE A 577 -28.80 26.80 59.84
CA ILE A 577 -28.31 27.74 60.84
C ILE A 577 -29.54 28.43 61.42
N VAL A 578 -29.71 28.41 62.74
CA VAL A 578 -30.90 28.90 63.44
C VAL A 578 -30.48 30.00 64.42
N GLU A 579 -31.31 31.02 64.61
CA GLU A 579 -31.04 32.06 65.61
C GLU A 579 -30.83 31.49 67.02
N GLY A 580 -30.00 32.13 67.83
CA GLY A 580 -29.71 31.71 69.21
C GLY A 580 -28.85 30.45 69.35
N LYS A 581 -28.82 29.56 68.35
CA LYS A 581 -27.97 28.36 68.34
C LYS A 581 -26.56 28.71 67.80
N GLN A 582 -25.54 28.05 68.33
CA GLN A 582 -24.17 28.18 67.81
C GLN A 582 -23.97 27.23 66.62
N PHE A 583 -23.59 27.78 65.46
CA PHE A 583 -23.11 26.99 64.32
C PHE A 583 -21.58 27.06 64.23
N THR A 584 -20.93 25.97 63.85
CA THR A 584 -19.48 25.92 63.63
C THR A 584 -19.13 25.20 62.33
N TYR A 585 -18.08 25.67 61.66
CA TYR A 585 -17.60 25.10 60.40
C TYR A 585 -16.08 25.19 60.30
N ARG A 586 -15.45 24.13 59.78
CA ARG A 586 -13.99 24.05 59.60
C ARG A 586 -13.59 24.70 58.28
N LEU A 587 -12.86 25.81 58.36
CA LEU A 587 -12.15 26.46 57.26
C LEU A 587 -10.77 25.81 57.11
N GLU A 588 -10.34 25.61 55.88
CA GLU A 588 -9.03 25.03 55.54
C GLU A 588 -8.50 25.73 54.28
N ALA A 589 -7.23 26.13 54.32
CA ALA A 589 -6.52 26.65 53.16
C ALA A 589 -5.09 26.10 53.13
N SER A 590 -4.55 25.98 51.92
CA SER A 590 -3.22 25.50 51.59
C SER A 590 -2.38 26.64 50.99
N ASP A 591 -1.06 26.51 51.06
CA ASP A 591 -0.12 27.36 50.32
C ASP A 591 1.17 26.57 50.08
N GLU A 592 1.82 26.75 48.93
CA GLU A 592 3.08 26.05 48.64
C GLU A 592 4.31 26.77 49.23
N ASP A 593 4.19 28.05 49.60
CA ASP A 593 5.21 28.78 50.38
C ASP A 593 5.32 28.31 51.84
N LEU A 594 4.30 27.59 52.36
CA LEU A 594 4.38 26.97 53.69
C LEU A 594 5.36 25.78 53.73
N LEU A 595 5.64 25.13 52.58
CA LEU A 595 6.49 23.95 52.50
C LEU A 595 7.99 24.24 52.58
N LEU A 596 8.39 25.51 52.52
CA LEU A 596 9.79 25.92 52.39
C LEU A 596 10.64 25.64 53.65
N PRO A 597 11.89 25.16 53.50
CA PRO A 597 12.79 25.00 54.64
C PRO A 597 13.08 26.33 55.34
N ASN A 598 12.59 26.49 56.58
CA ASN A 598 12.64 27.71 57.39
C ASN A 598 11.69 28.84 56.92
N SER A 599 10.59 28.51 56.23
CA SER A 599 9.51 29.47 55.98
C SER A 599 9.05 30.13 57.27
N THR A 600 8.78 31.44 57.23
CA THR A 600 8.00 32.13 58.27
C THR A 600 6.54 32.31 57.87
N GLU A 601 6.17 31.84 56.68
CA GLU A 601 4.87 32.02 56.04
C GLU A 601 3.71 31.53 56.91
N ASN A 602 2.59 32.25 56.86
CA ASN A 602 1.38 31.81 57.55
C ASN A 602 0.09 32.36 56.94
N ILE A 603 -0.85 31.46 56.66
CA ILE A 603 -2.19 31.84 56.20
C ILE A 603 -2.99 32.39 57.40
N THR A 604 -3.49 33.60 57.24
CA THR A 604 -4.44 34.25 58.14
C THR A 604 -5.82 34.30 57.51
N PHE A 605 -6.85 34.06 58.33
CA PHE A 605 -8.25 34.09 57.91
C PHE A 605 -8.95 35.32 58.47
N THR A 606 -9.81 35.96 57.67
CA THR A 606 -10.67 37.07 58.11
C THR A 606 -12.07 37.02 57.51
N GLU A 607 -13.04 37.53 58.26
CA GLU A 607 -14.48 37.52 57.98
C GLU A 607 -15.12 38.93 58.07
N ASN A 608 -16.29 39.11 57.43
CA ASN A 608 -16.98 40.41 57.36
C ASN A 608 -18.27 40.53 58.19
N LEU A 609 -18.69 39.51 58.95
CA LEU A 609 -19.95 39.49 59.70
C LEU A 609 -19.76 39.69 61.22
N SER A 610 -20.59 40.52 61.84
CA SER A 610 -20.48 40.89 63.26
C SER A 610 -20.91 39.81 64.26
N TYR A 611 -21.60 38.76 63.79
CA TYR A 611 -21.96 37.57 64.57
C TYR A 611 -21.10 36.34 64.22
N ALA A 612 -20.02 36.55 63.46
CA ALA A 612 -19.02 35.55 63.15
C ALA A 612 -17.76 35.73 64.01
N SER A 613 -17.04 34.64 64.25
CA SER A 613 -15.70 34.66 64.82
C SER A 613 -14.88 33.43 64.36
N ILE A 614 -13.68 33.67 63.83
CA ILE A 614 -12.73 32.61 63.46
C ILE A 614 -11.75 32.34 64.61
N THR A 615 -11.58 31.06 64.96
CA THR A 615 -10.58 30.57 65.91
C THR A 615 -9.64 29.58 65.23
N TYR A 616 -8.34 29.87 65.19
CA TYR A 616 -7.34 29.00 64.56
C TYR A 616 -7.25 27.62 65.24
N MET A 617 -7.01 26.58 64.45
CA MET A 617 -6.79 25.20 64.89
C MET A 617 -5.32 24.80 64.62
N SER A 618 -5.01 23.49 64.65
CA SER A 618 -3.68 23.01 64.25
C SER A 618 -3.42 23.29 62.77
N THR A 619 -2.20 23.67 62.44
CA THR A 619 -1.64 23.56 61.09
C THR A 619 -1.19 22.12 60.83
N THR A 620 -1.09 21.74 59.56
CA THR A 620 -0.15 20.72 59.08
C THR A 620 1.09 21.43 58.51
N ASN A 621 1.91 20.77 57.68
CA ASN A 621 3.09 21.40 57.07
C ASN A 621 2.73 22.29 55.85
N ASP A 622 1.51 22.14 55.35
CA ASP A 622 1.01 22.57 54.04
C ASP A 622 -0.37 23.24 54.14
N THR A 623 -1.14 22.97 55.20
CA THR A 623 -2.49 23.55 55.40
C THR A 623 -2.65 24.23 56.75
N VAL A 624 -3.38 25.34 56.75
CA VAL A 624 -3.84 26.03 57.96
C VAL A 624 -5.33 25.79 58.11
N ALA A 625 -5.73 25.20 59.24
CA ALA A 625 -7.14 25.00 59.57
C ALA A 625 -7.61 26.01 60.63
N ALA A 626 -8.85 26.48 60.51
CA ALA A 626 -9.51 27.32 61.49
C ALA A 626 -11.00 26.95 61.65
N LEU A 627 -11.60 27.33 62.77
CA LEU A 627 -12.99 27.10 63.08
C LEU A 627 -13.75 28.43 62.99
N LEU A 628 -14.55 28.58 61.94
CA LEU A 628 -15.57 29.62 61.85
C LEU A 628 -16.70 29.28 62.82
N THR A 629 -17.02 30.20 63.72
CA THR A 629 -18.20 30.15 64.57
C THR A 629 -19.18 31.22 64.13
N LEU A 630 -20.48 30.89 64.06
CA LEU A 630 -21.57 31.84 63.89
C LEU A 630 -22.52 31.73 65.09
N LEU A 631 -22.93 32.87 65.65
CA LEU A 631 -23.93 32.96 66.71
C LEU A 631 -24.97 34.06 66.38
N PRO A 632 -25.86 33.81 65.41
CA PRO A 632 -26.85 34.79 64.96
C PRO A 632 -27.96 35.02 66.01
N THR A 633 -28.61 36.17 65.92
CA THR A 633 -29.71 36.61 66.79
C THR A 633 -30.99 36.86 66.00
N SER A 634 -32.09 37.24 66.67
CA SER A 634 -33.38 37.52 66.02
C SER A 634 -33.37 38.70 65.04
N SER A 635 -32.38 39.60 65.10
CA SER A 635 -32.17 40.61 64.05
C SER A 635 -31.49 40.07 62.80
N ASP A 636 -30.94 38.86 62.87
CA ASP A 636 -30.13 38.23 61.83
C ASP A 636 -30.88 37.12 61.08
N VAL A 637 -32.19 36.92 61.31
CA VAL A 637 -33.00 35.96 60.54
C VAL A 637 -33.13 36.40 59.08
N GLY A 638 -32.86 35.49 58.13
CA GLY A 638 -32.88 35.74 56.68
C GLY A 638 -31.61 35.25 55.95
N THR A 639 -31.49 35.57 54.66
CA THR A 639 -30.34 35.15 53.83
C THR A 639 -29.22 36.17 53.85
N HIS A 640 -28.02 35.73 54.25
CA HIS A 640 -26.80 36.53 54.36
C HIS A 640 -25.74 36.09 53.34
N ARG A 641 -24.66 36.89 53.27
CA ARG A 641 -23.39 36.56 52.60
C ARG A 641 -22.26 36.88 53.56
N ILE A 642 -21.49 35.87 53.95
CA ILE A 642 -20.16 36.07 54.53
C ILE A 642 -19.15 36.22 53.38
N GLU A 643 -18.18 37.10 53.56
CA GLU A 643 -16.95 37.13 52.77
C GLU A 643 -15.83 36.61 53.66
N LEU A 644 -14.98 35.76 53.08
CA LEU A 644 -13.88 35.09 53.76
C LEU A 644 -12.61 35.35 52.95
N ASN A 645 -11.56 35.83 53.61
CA ASN A 645 -10.24 35.99 52.99
C ASN A 645 -9.27 34.99 53.64
N ALA A 646 -8.46 34.33 52.81
CA ALA A 646 -7.21 33.71 53.20
C ALA A 646 -6.07 34.61 52.71
N THR A 647 -5.17 35.01 53.61
CA THR A 647 -4.12 36.02 53.35
C THR A 647 -2.81 35.51 53.94
N ASP A 648 -1.76 35.41 53.13
CA ASP A 648 -0.40 35.04 53.55
C ASP A 648 0.28 36.13 54.42
N GLN A 649 1.55 35.95 54.76
CA GLN A 649 2.34 36.88 55.57
C GLN A 649 2.80 38.11 54.78
N GLN A 650 2.96 37.99 53.47
CA GLN A 650 3.57 39.01 52.60
C GLN A 650 2.51 39.96 52.02
N GLY A 651 1.24 39.56 52.04
CA GLY A 651 0.05 40.35 51.80
C GLY A 651 -0.79 39.96 50.58
N ALA A 652 -0.51 38.85 49.89
CA ALA A 652 -1.40 38.36 48.84
C ALA A 652 -2.64 37.68 49.47
N THR A 653 -3.73 37.54 48.72
CA THR A 653 -5.04 37.23 49.32
C THR A 653 -6.01 36.58 48.35
N ASN A 654 -6.64 35.50 48.79
CA ASN A 654 -7.71 34.81 48.09
C ASN A 654 -9.05 35.05 48.80
N THR A 655 -9.93 35.84 48.17
CA THR A 655 -11.25 36.22 48.70
C THR A 655 -12.36 35.35 48.11
N THR A 656 -13.11 34.68 48.98
CA THR A 656 -14.33 33.92 48.63
C THR A 656 -15.56 34.45 49.37
N SER A 657 -16.76 33.96 49.02
CA SER A 657 -17.99 34.33 49.72
C SER A 657 -19.00 33.20 49.76
N VAL A 658 -19.62 32.97 50.92
CA VAL A 658 -20.65 31.95 51.13
C VAL A 658 -21.99 32.62 51.42
N ARG A 659 -23.04 32.19 50.71
CA ARG A 659 -24.42 32.58 51.01
C ARG A 659 -25.06 31.51 51.89
N PHE A 660 -25.75 31.91 52.96
CA PHE A 660 -26.47 31.02 53.86
C PHE A 660 -27.75 31.70 54.36
N THR A 661 -28.67 30.92 54.93
CA THR A 661 -29.90 31.44 55.55
C THR A 661 -29.87 31.13 57.03
N VAL A 662 -30.08 32.15 57.85
CA VAL A 662 -30.44 32.02 59.26
C VAL A 662 -31.95 31.84 59.33
N TYR A 663 -32.39 30.74 59.92
CA TYR A 663 -33.79 30.44 60.18
C TYR A 663 -34.21 30.97 61.56
N ALA A 664 -35.50 31.27 61.71
CA ALA A 664 -36.08 31.57 63.01
C ALA A 664 -36.14 30.29 63.87
N ASP A 665 -36.11 30.50 65.19
CA ASP A 665 -36.31 29.44 66.19
C ASP A 665 -37.79 29.01 66.26
N THR A 666 -38.03 27.81 66.78
CA THR A 666 -39.33 27.11 66.71
C THR A 666 -39.78 26.58 68.07
N ASP A 667 -41.04 26.16 68.20
CA ASP A 667 -41.53 25.45 69.38
C ASP A 667 -41.22 23.93 69.26
N PRO A 668 -40.79 23.21 70.31
CA PRO A 668 -40.38 21.81 70.17
C PRO A 668 -41.51 20.83 69.79
N PRO A 669 -41.22 19.79 68.98
CA PRO A 669 -42.20 18.75 68.60
C PRO A 669 -42.93 18.12 69.79
N ASN A 670 -44.22 17.85 69.63
CA ASN A 670 -45.05 17.32 70.71
C ASN A 670 -45.41 15.84 70.48
N ILE A 671 -44.95 14.94 71.35
CA ILE A 671 -45.35 13.51 71.34
C ILE A 671 -46.76 13.39 71.92
N THR A 672 -47.73 13.09 71.05
CA THR A 672 -49.16 13.00 71.39
C THR A 672 -49.57 11.61 71.86
N ASP A 673 -49.12 10.55 71.16
CA ASP A 673 -49.50 9.16 71.47
C ASP A 673 -48.29 8.22 71.56
N ILE A 674 -48.44 7.13 72.31
CA ILE A 674 -47.43 6.09 72.55
C ILE A 674 -48.05 4.69 72.39
N ARG A 675 -47.22 3.69 72.09
CA ARG A 675 -47.53 2.24 72.18
C ARG A 675 -46.24 1.42 72.38
N PRO A 676 -46.27 0.27 73.08
CA PRO A 676 -47.36 -0.24 73.92
C PRO A 676 -47.50 0.58 75.21
N TYR A 677 -48.52 0.27 76.00
CA TYR A 677 -48.77 0.87 77.32
C TYR A 677 -49.42 -0.14 78.28
N GLY A 678 -49.45 0.18 79.58
CA GLY A 678 -50.10 -0.61 80.62
C GLY A 678 -49.14 -1.21 81.66
N ASN A 679 -49.57 -1.23 82.92
CA ASN A 679 -48.84 -1.80 84.07
C ASN A 679 -49.18 -3.28 84.30
N ALA A 680 -48.31 -3.98 85.04
CA ALA A 680 -48.29 -5.43 85.31
C ALA A 680 -49.51 -6.08 86.02
N SER A 681 -50.68 -5.42 86.06
CA SER A 681 -51.96 -6.05 86.46
C SER A 681 -52.79 -6.52 85.27
N ASP A 682 -52.51 -6.00 84.07
CA ASP A 682 -53.25 -6.25 82.84
C ASP A 682 -52.26 -6.65 81.72
N GLU A 683 -52.74 -7.37 80.71
CA GLU A 683 -51.92 -7.84 79.57
C GLU A 683 -51.41 -6.66 78.71
N LEU A 684 -50.23 -6.81 78.10
CA LEU A 684 -49.57 -5.79 77.26
C LEU A 684 -50.52 -5.23 76.19
N VAL A 685 -50.80 -3.92 76.21
CA VAL A 685 -51.74 -3.31 75.27
C VAL A 685 -50.99 -2.69 74.07
N GLU A 686 -51.03 -3.37 72.92
CA GLU A 686 -50.42 -2.92 71.66
C GLU A 686 -51.20 -1.83 70.89
N ASN A 687 -51.98 -1.00 71.58
CA ASN A 687 -52.74 0.10 70.98
C ASN A 687 -52.09 1.45 71.26
N TRP A 688 -52.42 2.44 70.43
CA TRP A 688 -52.07 3.84 70.69
C TRP A 688 -52.85 4.38 71.89
N THR A 689 -52.16 5.04 72.81
CA THR A 689 -52.75 5.84 73.91
C THR A 689 -52.10 7.21 73.96
N THR A 690 -52.83 8.22 74.41
CA THR A 690 -52.29 9.58 74.59
C THR A 690 -51.22 9.60 75.68
N ARG A 691 -50.09 10.28 75.46
CA ARG A 691 -49.06 10.50 76.48
C ARG A 691 -49.66 11.20 77.70
N THR A 692 -49.51 10.58 78.88
CA THR A 692 -50.00 11.13 80.17
C THR A 692 -48.89 11.41 81.19
N HIS A 693 -47.68 10.90 80.95
CA HIS A 693 -46.51 11.01 81.82
C HIS A 693 -45.24 11.16 80.96
N ASP A 694 -44.07 11.30 81.60
CA ASP A 694 -42.77 11.37 80.91
C ASP A 694 -42.16 9.99 80.63
N HIS A 695 -42.68 8.95 81.29
CA HIS A 695 -42.33 7.56 81.04
C HIS A 695 -43.52 6.62 81.28
N GLU A 696 -43.48 5.44 80.66
CA GLU A 696 -44.43 4.35 80.88
C GLU A 696 -43.69 3.09 81.35
N ASN A 697 -44.21 2.39 82.35
CA ASN A 697 -43.62 1.13 82.84
C ASN A 697 -44.23 -0.05 82.07
N ILE A 698 -43.42 -0.95 81.53
CA ILE A 698 -43.84 -2.14 80.79
C ILE A 698 -43.21 -3.38 81.43
N THR A 699 -43.96 -4.48 81.54
CA THR A 699 -43.43 -5.78 81.98
C THR A 699 -43.51 -6.79 80.85
N LEU A 700 -42.41 -7.50 80.62
CA LEU A 700 -42.22 -8.48 79.53
C LEU A 700 -41.64 -9.78 80.11
N TYR A 701 -41.58 -10.83 79.29
CA TYR A 701 -40.83 -12.06 79.59
C TYR A 701 -39.63 -12.22 78.66
N GLU A 702 -38.57 -12.87 79.11
CA GLU A 702 -37.31 -13.08 78.36
C GLU A 702 -37.40 -14.07 77.18
N ASN A 703 -38.59 -14.30 76.64
CA ASN A 703 -38.81 -14.97 75.36
C ASN A 703 -39.76 -14.17 74.44
N THR A 704 -40.08 -12.92 74.80
CA THR A 704 -41.04 -12.08 74.08
C THR A 704 -40.41 -11.56 72.79
N SER A 705 -40.82 -12.13 71.65
CA SER A 705 -40.34 -11.72 70.33
C SER A 705 -41.16 -10.58 69.72
N ASN A 706 -40.47 -9.65 69.04
CA ASN A 706 -41.05 -8.60 68.20
C ASN A 706 -42.00 -7.58 68.89
N VAL A 707 -41.67 -7.13 70.11
CA VAL A 707 -42.40 -6.04 70.78
C VAL A 707 -42.21 -4.74 69.99
N LEU A 708 -43.31 -4.16 69.49
CA LEU A 708 -43.34 -2.96 68.67
C LEU A 708 -43.61 -1.70 69.50
N PHE A 709 -42.56 -0.93 69.78
CA PHE A 709 -42.63 0.39 70.38
C PHE A 709 -42.82 1.45 69.31
N ALA A 710 -43.68 2.44 69.54
CA ALA A 710 -43.85 3.57 68.62
C ALA A 710 -44.40 4.82 69.32
N VAL A 711 -44.10 5.98 68.72
CA VAL A 711 -44.65 7.29 69.09
C VAL A 711 -45.40 7.92 67.91
N ASN A 712 -46.42 8.70 68.23
CA ASN A 712 -47.06 9.64 67.32
C ASN A 712 -46.69 11.04 67.79
N ALA A 713 -46.20 11.89 66.89
CA ALA A 713 -45.76 13.24 67.23
C ALA A 713 -46.30 14.24 66.21
N THR A 714 -46.62 15.43 66.69
CA THR A 714 -47.17 16.55 65.92
C THR A 714 -46.34 17.79 66.15
N ASP A 715 -46.20 18.57 65.09
CA ASP A 715 -45.64 19.91 65.11
C ASP A 715 -46.74 20.93 64.78
N ASP A 716 -46.72 22.12 65.39
CA ASP A 716 -47.74 23.18 65.20
C ASP A 716 -47.17 24.45 64.52
N ASP A 717 -45.94 24.37 64.02
CA ASP A 717 -45.25 25.45 63.32
C ASP A 717 -45.94 25.85 62.01
N GLN A 718 -46.73 26.92 62.06
CA GLN A 718 -47.31 27.57 60.87
C GLN A 718 -46.31 28.48 60.15
N ALA A 719 -45.10 27.96 59.87
CA ALA A 719 -43.94 28.71 59.36
C ALA A 719 -43.62 28.52 57.86
N GLY A 720 -44.30 27.60 57.16
CA GLY A 720 -44.22 27.46 55.70
C GLY A 720 -43.14 26.49 55.19
N PRO A 721 -43.06 26.24 53.86
CA PRO A 721 -42.23 25.18 53.28
C PRO A 721 -40.71 25.49 53.35
N PRO A 722 -39.84 24.46 53.42
CA PRO A 722 -40.13 23.03 53.32
C PRO A 722 -40.89 22.47 54.53
N TYR A 723 -41.70 21.43 54.29
CA TYR A 723 -42.51 20.81 55.35
C TYR A 723 -41.63 20.20 56.43
N ASP A 724 -41.96 20.45 57.70
CA ASP A 724 -41.20 19.90 58.81
C ASP A 724 -41.33 18.37 58.89
N TRP A 725 -40.18 17.72 58.83
CA TRP A 725 -40.04 16.27 58.91
C TRP A 725 -39.38 15.90 60.23
N LEU A 726 -40.16 15.28 61.11
CA LEU A 726 -39.66 14.81 62.39
C LEU A 726 -38.70 13.63 62.20
N ASN A 727 -37.52 13.69 62.82
CA ASN A 727 -36.58 12.58 62.85
C ASN A 727 -36.62 11.89 64.22
N TYR A 728 -36.44 10.57 64.22
CA TYR A 728 -36.63 9.73 65.38
C TYR A 728 -35.32 9.00 65.70
N THR A 729 -34.80 9.21 66.91
CA THR A 729 -33.62 8.52 67.43
C THR A 729 -33.98 7.73 68.67
N TRP A 730 -33.78 6.42 68.61
CA TRP A 730 -34.11 5.45 69.63
C TRP A 730 -32.85 5.00 70.37
N PHE A 731 -32.93 4.94 71.69
CA PHE A 731 -31.87 4.58 72.61
C PHE A 731 -32.31 3.44 73.52
N TYR A 732 -31.53 2.37 73.65
CA TYR A 732 -31.75 1.32 74.64
C TYR A 732 -30.58 1.35 75.64
N ASP A 733 -30.88 1.50 76.92
CA ASP A 733 -29.91 1.68 78.02
C ASP A 733 -28.87 2.78 77.74
N GLY A 734 -29.29 3.82 77.01
CA GLY A 734 -28.46 4.96 76.61
C GLY A 734 -27.67 4.77 75.31
N ALA A 735 -27.61 3.57 74.74
CA ALA A 735 -26.97 3.32 73.45
C ALA A 735 -27.98 3.50 72.29
N VAL A 736 -27.58 4.20 71.22
CA VAL A 736 -28.43 4.37 70.02
C VAL A 736 -28.67 3.02 69.34
N VAL A 737 -29.93 2.64 69.17
CA VAL A 737 -30.37 1.40 68.51
C VAL A 737 -31.01 1.63 67.14
N GLN A 738 -31.55 2.81 66.88
CA GLN A 738 -32.08 3.20 65.57
C GLN A 738 -32.08 4.74 65.44
N ALA A 739 -31.56 5.30 64.36
CA ALA A 739 -31.62 6.73 64.07
C ALA A 739 -32.09 6.91 62.62
N THR A 740 -33.28 7.46 62.42
CA THR A 740 -33.91 7.51 61.08
C THR A 740 -34.92 8.64 60.96
N SER A 741 -34.91 9.34 59.82
CA SER A 741 -35.95 10.32 59.47
C SER A 741 -37.30 9.62 59.27
N GLY A 742 -38.39 10.20 59.81
CA GLY A 742 -39.76 9.73 59.61
C GLY A 742 -40.16 8.37 60.21
N THR A 743 -39.24 7.57 60.77
CA THR A 743 -39.57 6.23 61.30
C THR A 743 -39.90 6.28 62.80
N SER A 744 -41.16 6.58 63.13
CA SER A 744 -41.63 6.77 64.51
C SER A 744 -41.85 5.49 65.32
N SER A 745 -41.20 4.38 64.95
CA SER A 745 -41.34 3.07 65.58
C SER A 745 -40.04 2.26 65.61
N TYR A 746 -39.89 1.41 66.62
CA TYR A 746 -38.77 0.50 66.84
C TYR A 746 -39.28 -0.85 67.37
N THR A 747 -38.73 -1.95 66.87
CA THR A 747 -39.13 -3.32 67.26
C THR A 747 -37.98 -4.02 67.96
N ARG A 748 -38.24 -4.67 69.10
CA ARG A 748 -37.23 -5.47 69.83
C ARG A 748 -37.78 -6.82 70.26
N SER A 749 -36.93 -7.85 70.19
CA SER A 749 -37.13 -9.14 70.83
C SER A 749 -36.28 -9.24 72.09
N PHE A 750 -36.77 -10.01 73.06
CA PHE A 750 -36.11 -10.29 74.33
C PHE A 750 -35.87 -11.79 74.40
N ASP A 751 -34.61 -12.17 74.63
CA ASP A 751 -34.11 -13.55 74.75
C ASP A 751 -33.75 -13.88 76.20
N PHE A 752 -33.42 -15.15 76.49
CA PHE A 752 -33.17 -15.71 77.84
C PHE A 752 -31.89 -15.18 78.53
N PHE A 753 -31.43 -13.99 78.14
CA PHE A 753 -30.36 -13.20 78.77
C PHE A 753 -30.73 -11.70 78.81
N SER A 754 -31.97 -11.36 78.44
CA SER A 754 -32.53 -10.01 78.44
C SER A 754 -33.36 -9.71 79.70
N SER A 755 -33.31 -10.56 80.74
CA SER A 755 -34.00 -10.35 82.02
C SER A 755 -33.35 -9.23 82.84
N GLY A 756 -34.19 -8.50 83.60
CA GLY A 756 -33.76 -7.33 84.38
C GLY A 756 -34.54 -6.05 84.05
N ASN A 757 -33.94 -4.89 84.35
CA ASN A 757 -34.56 -3.58 84.14
C ASN A 757 -33.80 -2.78 83.08
N HIS A 758 -34.52 -2.32 82.05
CA HIS A 758 -33.98 -1.58 80.91
C HIS A 758 -34.74 -0.28 80.65
N ASN A 759 -34.13 0.65 79.93
CA ASN A 759 -34.74 1.91 79.50
C ASN A 759 -34.67 2.06 77.97
N LEU A 760 -35.83 2.07 77.32
CA LEU A 760 -35.96 2.43 75.90
C LEU A 760 -36.45 3.86 75.78
N THR A 761 -35.64 4.78 75.25
CA THR A 761 -36.00 6.19 75.05
C THR A 761 -36.05 6.53 73.57
N VAL A 762 -37.01 7.35 73.16
CA VAL A 762 -37.04 8.00 71.85
C VAL A 762 -36.85 9.51 72.00
N LEU A 763 -36.05 10.08 71.11
CA LEU A 763 -35.85 11.50 70.87
C LEU A 763 -36.49 11.83 69.50
N VAL A 764 -37.32 12.87 69.48
CA VAL A 764 -37.99 13.41 68.29
C VAL A 764 -37.51 14.84 68.10
N ASN A 765 -37.00 15.18 66.92
CA ASN A 765 -36.58 16.55 66.59
C ASN A 765 -37.15 17.05 65.25
N ASP A 766 -37.26 18.37 65.12
CA ASP A 766 -37.77 19.10 63.96
C ASP A 766 -36.68 19.37 62.90
N THR A 767 -36.95 20.31 61.97
CA THR A 767 -35.95 20.78 60.99
C THR A 767 -35.06 21.94 61.48
N ARG A 768 -35.26 22.42 62.71
CA ARG A 768 -34.54 23.56 63.34
C ARG A 768 -33.74 23.19 64.59
N LEU A 769 -33.67 21.89 64.89
CA LEU A 769 -32.90 21.27 65.98
C LEU A 769 -33.54 21.38 67.37
N GLU A 770 -34.82 21.76 67.47
CA GLU A 770 -35.59 21.61 68.71
C GLU A 770 -36.15 20.19 68.87
N SER A 771 -36.34 19.75 70.13
CA SER A 771 -36.58 18.32 70.39
C SER A 771 -37.30 17.98 71.70
N THR A 772 -37.99 16.83 71.67
CA THR A 772 -38.74 16.24 72.78
C THR A 772 -38.39 14.76 72.93
N THR A 773 -38.41 14.25 74.17
CA THR A 773 -38.18 12.83 74.46
C THR A 773 -39.39 12.13 75.11
N PHE A 774 -39.40 10.80 75.04
CA PHE A 774 -40.26 9.91 75.83
C PHE A 774 -39.53 8.58 76.14
N SER A 775 -39.81 7.96 77.29
CA SER A 775 -39.13 6.73 77.72
C SER A 775 -40.08 5.61 78.16
N TRP A 776 -39.75 4.36 77.85
CA TRP A 776 -40.35 3.17 78.46
C TRP A 776 -39.35 2.56 79.45
N LEU A 777 -39.79 2.32 80.68
CA LEU A 777 -39.06 1.57 81.69
C LEU A 777 -39.53 0.11 81.61
N LEU A 778 -38.65 -0.76 81.12
CA LEU A 778 -38.94 -2.17 80.87
C LEU A 778 -38.46 -3.01 82.05
N THR A 779 -39.33 -3.85 82.61
CA THR A 779 -38.95 -4.95 83.50
C THR A 779 -39.17 -6.26 82.76
N VAL A 780 -38.09 -6.94 82.40
CA VAL A 780 -38.13 -8.24 81.73
C VAL A 780 -37.97 -9.33 82.78
N LEU A 781 -38.93 -10.25 82.82
CA LEU A 781 -38.99 -11.35 83.77
C LEU A 781 -38.33 -12.61 83.21
N ASP A 782 -37.54 -13.24 84.08
CA ASP A 782 -36.87 -14.53 83.95
C ASP A 782 -37.84 -15.70 83.69
N VAL A 783 -37.42 -16.72 82.90
CA VAL A 783 -38.25 -17.87 82.51
C VAL A 783 -37.42 -19.17 82.50
N ASN A 784 -37.43 -19.86 83.65
CA ASN A 784 -36.69 -21.10 83.93
C ASN A 784 -36.67 -22.14 82.79
N ARG A 785 -35.47 -22.56 82.40
CA ARG A 785 -35.13 -23.63 81.45
C ARG A 785 -34.76 -24.92 82.21
N PRO A 786 -35.03 -26.14 81.69
CA PRO A 786 -34.59 -27.37 82.35
C PRO A 786 -33.07 -27.61 82.22
N PRO A 787 -32.41 -28.20 83.24
CA PRO A 787 -31.00 -28.56 83.17
C PRO A 787 -30.72 -29.68 82.15
N VAL A 788 -29.49 -29.72 81.64
CA VAL A 788 -29.02 -30.64 80.60
C VAL A 788 -27.80 -31.47 81.04
N LEU A 789 -27.72 -32.72 80.57
CA LEU A 789 -26.49 -33.52 80.67
C LEU A 789 -25.54 -33.11 79.55
N VAL A 790 -24.43 -32.45 79.90
CA VAL A 790 -23.41 -31.98 78.94
C VAL A 790 -22.32 -33.04 78.72
N ASN A 791 -21.97 -33.80 79.75
CA ASN A 791 -20.93 -34.82 79.70
C ASN A 791 -21.39 -36.11 80.41
N ASN A 792 -21.17 -37.30 79.83
CA ASN A 792 -21.37 -38.59 80.51
C ASN A 792 -20.59 -38.64 81.83
N LEU A 793 -21.18 -39.15 82.92
CA LEU A 793 -20.50 -39.39 84.19
C LEU A 793 -19.39 -40.42 84.00
N GLU A 794 -18.18 -40.11 84.48
CA GLU A 794 -17.00 -40.98 84.37
C GLU A 794 -16.34 -41.24 85.75
N PRO A 795 -15.75 -42.43 85.97
CA PRO A 795 -15.78 -43.60 85.09
C PRO A 795 -17.17 -44.26 85.06
N GLU A 796 -17.59 -44.75 83.88
CA GLU A 796 -18.85 -45.49 83.70
C GLU A 796 -18.85 -46.86 84.42
N ASN A 797 -17.68 -47.34 84.84
CA ASN A 797 -17.52 -48.55 85.65
C ASN A 797 -16.65 -48.25 86.87
N ILE A 798 -17.30 -48.18 88.04
CA ILE A 798 -16.65 -48.01 89.34
C ILE A 798 -16.40 -49.40 89.93
N THR A 799 -15.20 -49.93 89.75
CA THR A 799 -14.84 -51.29 90.20
C THR A 799 -13.81 -51.27 91.32
N GLY A 800 -13.75 -52.37 92.08
CA GLY A 800 -12.77 -52.52 93.16
C GLY A 800 -13.15 -51.84 94.48
N ILE A 801 -14.45 -51.58 94.72
CA ILE A 801 -14.90 -51.06 96.01
C ILE A 801 -14.69 -52.13 97.09
N ASP A 802 -13.74 -51.87 97.99
CA ASP A 802 -13.37 -52.71 99.14
C ASP A 802 -13.77 -52.10 100.49
N SER A 803 -14.28 -50.86 100.48
CA SER A 803 -14.45 -49.99 101.63
C SER A 803 -15.46 -48.87 101.33
N THR A 804 -15.79 -48.04 102.32
CA THR A 804 -16.67 -46.86 102.08
C THR A 804 -15.85 -45.78 101.36
N THR A 805 -16.10 -45.62 100.06
CA THR A 805 -15.36 -44.71 99.20
C THR A 805 -16.19 -43.48 98.86
N THR A 806 -15.62 -42.28 99.01
CA THR A 806 -16.21 -41.05 98.47
C THR A 806 -15.42 -40.63 97.22
N TYR A 807 -16.11 -40.60 96.09
CA TYR A 807 -15.66 -39.99 94.85
C TYR A 807 -15.97 -38.49 94.97
N THR A 808 -14.95 -37.73 95.40
CA THR A 808 -15.04 -36.27 95.46
C THR A 808 -15.31 -35.73 94.07
N ASP A 809 -16.24 -34.79 93.98
CA ASP A 809 -16.54 -34.03 92.75
C ASP A 809 -16.99 -34.93 91.58
N TYR A 810 -17.61 -36.09 91.85
CA TYR A 810 -18.06 -37.06 90.84
C TYR A 810 -19.10 -36.52 89.83
N PHE A 811 -19.88 -35.50 90.21
CA PHE A 811 -20.80 -34.81 89.30
C PHE A 811 -20.13 -33.62 88.56
N VAL A 812 -18.82 -33.43 88.76
CA VAL A 812 -17.96 -32.41 88.12
C VAL A 812 -17.02 -33.07 87.10
N TYR A 813 -17.07 -32.64 85.84
CA TYR A 813 -16.26 -33.21 84.76
C TYR A 813 -14.81 -32.69 84.75
N ASN A 814 -14.61 -31.42 85.13
CA ASN A 814 -13.32 -30.83 85.42
C ASN A 814 -13.51 -29.58 86.30
N ASN A 815 -12.43 -29.02 86.84
CA ASN A 815 -12.42 -27.92 87.82
C ASN A 815 -13.18 -26.61 87.45
N LEU A 816 -13.79 -26.52 86.26
CA LEU A 816 -14.64 -25.40 85.82
C LEU A 816 -15.96 -25.85 85.15
N ARG A 817 -16.27 -27.16 85.08
CA ARG A 817 -17.47 -27.66 84.37
C ARG A 817 -18.08 -28.89 85.01
N ASN A 818 -19.38 -28.84 85.24
CA ASN A 818 -20.19 -29.95 85.72
C ASN A 818 -20.58 -30.93 84.60
N HIS A 819 -20.95 -32.15 84.98
CA HIS A 819 -21.54 -33.14 84.06
C HIS A 819 -22.95 -32.75 83.65
N PHE A 820 -23.70 -32.16 84.59
CA PHE A 820 -25.00 -31.53 84.39
C PHE A 820 -24.85 -30.01 84.44
N PHE A 821 -25.49 -29.28 83.55
CA PHE A 821 -25.45 -27.82 83.48
C PHE A 821 -26.87 -27.27 83.44
N ASP A 822 -27.14 -26.25 84.24
CA ASP A 822 -28.33 -25.43 84.08
C ASP A 822 -27.93 -24.11 83.41
N TYR A 823 -28.77 -23.62 82.49
CA TYR A 823 -28.52 -22.35 81.81
C TYR A 823 -29.07 -21.16 82.61
N ASP A 824 -29.92 -21.39 83.62
CA ASP A 824 -30.45 -20.35 84.50
C ASP A 824 -29.45 -19.94 85.61
N ASP A 825 -28.50 -20.82 85.92
CA ASP A 825 -27.40 -20.55 86.88
C ASP A 825 -26.21 -19.78 86.22
N ASP A 826 -26.22 -19.57 84.89
CA ASP A 826 -25.19 -18.89 84.06
C ASP A 826 -25.61 -17.43 83.79
N THR A 827 -25.24 -16.50 84.68
CA THR A 827 -25.79 -15.14 84.75
C THR A 827 -25.13 -14.15 83.80
N ASP A 828 -23.91 -14.40 83.35
CA ASP A 828 -23.21 -13.54 82.36
C ASP A 828 -23.14 -14.17 80.95
N SER A 829 -23.75 -15.36 80.78
CA SER A 829 -23.78 -16.15 79.54
C SER A 829 -22.40 -16.62 79.05
N ASN A 830 -21.41 -16.76 79.94
CA ASN A 830 -20.06 -17.19 79.55
C ASN A 830 -19.93 -18.72 79.29
N GLY A 831 -20.92 -19.54 79.67
CA GLY A 831 -20.91 -20.99 79.47
C GLY A 831 -20.11 -21.77 80.52
N PHE A 832 -20.01 -21.21 81.72
CA PHE A 832 -19.45 -21.77 82.94
C PHE A 832 -20.33 -21.31 84.13
N ILE A 833 -20.17 -21.92 85.31
CA ILE A 833 -20.79 -21.44 86.55
C ILE A 833 -19.63 -21.01 87.46
N ASP A 834 -19.38 -19.71 87.63
CA ASP A 834 -18.22 -19.21 88.39
C ASP A 834 -18.47 -17.99 89.29
N GLY A 835 -17.42 -17.53 89.99
CA GLY A 835 -17.47 -16.32 90.80
C GLY A 835 -18.40 -16.39 92.01
N ASN A 836 -19.64 -15.91 91.84
CA ASN A 836 -20.71 -15.87 92.85
C ASN A 836 -21.90 -16.78 92.49
N GLU A 837 -21.86 -17.46 91.35
CA GLU A 837 -22.95 -18.27 90.83
C GLU A 837 -23.06 -19.59 91.60
N THR A 838 -24.28 -20.07 91.80
CA THR A 838 -24.55 -21.20 92.70
C THR A 838 -25.34 -22.28 92.00
N VAL A 839 -24.67 -23.39 91.68
CA VAL A 839 -25.26 -24.61 91.13
C VAL A 839 -26.47 -25.04 91.98
N GLY A 840 -27.67 -24.90 91.44
CA GLY A 840 -28.93 -25.23 92.11
C GLY A 840 -29.25 -26.74 92.17
N LEU A 841 -28.43 -27.56 91.51
CA LEU A 841 -28.72 -28.95 91.21
C LEU A 841 -28.66 -29.89 92.43
N THR A 842 -29.64 -30.79 92.50
CA THR A 842 -29.70 -31.88 93.48
C THR A 842 -29.67 -33.24 92.77
N TYR A 843 -28.76 -34.12 93.21
CA TYR A 843 -28.55 -35.43 92.58
C TYR A 843 -29.21 -36.56 93.36
N THR A 844 -29.96 -37.42 92.66
CA THR A 844 -30.52 -38.67 93.19
C THR A 844 -30.07 -39.86 92.33
N ALA A 845 -30.14 -41.08 92.85
CA ALA A 845 -29.72 -42.29 92.16
C ALA A 845 -30.85 -43.35 92.19
N THR A 846 -30.86 -44.25 91.19
CA THR A 846 -31.68 -45.47 91.27
C THR A 846 -31.13 -46.44 92.33
N ASP A 847 -31.96 -47.34 92.86
CA ASP A 847 -31.52 -48.31 93.88
C ASP A 847 -30.43 -49.26 93.36
N CYS A 848 -29.35 -49.43 94.14
CA CYS A 848 -28.31 -50.43 93.91
C CYS A 848 -28.37 -51.53 94.97
N SER A 849 -28.29 -52.80 94.55
CA SER A 849 -28.43 -53.95 95.45
C SER A 849 -27.17 -54.34 96.23
N VAL A 850 -25.99 -53.83 95.84
CA VAL A 850 -24.68 -54.22 96.42
C VAL A 850 -24.01 -53.12 97.23
N ALA A 851 -24.43 -51.86 97.05
CA ALA A 851 -23.91 -50.70 97.77
C ALA A 851 -25.00 -49.65 97.99
N THR A 852 -24.97 -48.97 99.13
CA THR A 852 -25.77 -47.76 99.37
C THR A 852 -25.06 -46.56 98.75
N LEU A 853 -25.79 -45.78 97.95
CA LEU A 853 -25.28 -44.60 97.24
C LEU A 853 -25.88 -43.33 97.84
N THR A 854 -25.06 -42.34 98.09
CA THR A 854 -25.48 -41.02 98.60
C THR A 854 -24.71 -39.93 97.86
N ALA A 855 -25.41 -38.94 97.30
CA ALA A 855 -24.78 -37.70 96.87
C ALA A 855 -24.59 -36.78 98.09
N GLU A 856 -23.37 -36.30 98.31
CA GLU A 856 -23.01 -35.34 99.36
C GLU A 856 -22.45 -34.08 98.67
N GLY A 857 -23.36 -33.23 98.17
CA GLY A 857 -23.04 -32.21 97.17
C GLY A 857 -22.72 -32.86 95.82
N ASP A 858 -21.77 -32.31 95.08
CA ASP A 858 -21.27 -32.88 93.81
C ASP A 858 -20.41 -34.13 93.98
N SER A 859 -20.23 -34.63 95.22
CA SER A 859 -19.48 -35.85 95.52
C SER A 859 -20.38 -37.08 95.66
N LEU A 860 -19.99 -38.21 95.05
CA LEU A 860 -20.68 -39.49 95.18
C LEU A 860 -20.05 -40.36 96.26
N LYS A 861 -20.85 -40.80 97.23
CA LYS A 861 -20.42 -41.68 98.32
C LYS A 861 -21.01 -43.07 98.15
N ILE A 862 -20.14 -44.08 98.14
CA ILE A 862 -20.46 -45.48 97.91
C ILE A 862 -20.12 -46.26 99.19
N THR A 863 -21.14 -46.81 99.84
CA THR A 863 -20.98 -47.67 101.02
C THR A 863 -21.28 -49.12 100.62
N PRO A 864 -20.28 -50.01 100.53
CA PRO A 864 -20.50 -51.41 100.16
C PRO A 864 -21.34 -52.15 101.20
N VAL A 865 -22.25 -53.00 100.72
CA VAL A 865 -23.21 -53.77 101.53
C VAL A 865 -23.04 -55.28 101.32
N GLU A 866 -22.89 -55.71 100.07
CA GLU A 866 -22.64 -57.11 99.68
C GLU A 866 -21.72 -57.16 98.45
N VAL A 867 -20.96 -58.24 98.27
CA VAL A 867 -20.02 -58.41 97.15
C VAL A 867 -20.78 -58.76 95.87
N GLY A 868 -20.52 -58.03 94.78
CA GLY A 868 -21.20 -58.19 93.50
C GLY A 868 -21.27 -56.87 92.71
N SER A 869 -22.08 -56.82 91.66
CA SER A 869 -22.26 -55.63 90.83
C SER A 869 -23.73 -55.19 90.65
N CYS A 870 -23.94 -53.89 90.46
CA CYS A 870 -25.21 -53.26 90.10
C CYS A 870 -24.99 -52.23 88.98
N SER A 871 -26.06 -51.84 88.30
CA SER A 871 -26.06 -50.72 87.34
C SER A 871 -27.07 -49.66 87.78
N VAL A 872 -26.72 -48.39 87.61
CA VAL A 872 -27.39 -47.23 88.21
C VAL A 872 -27.44 -46.05 87.25
N GLN A 873 -28.49 -45.23 87.36
CA GLN A 873 -28.54 -43.90 86.76
C GLN A 873 -28.73 -42.84 87.85
N PHE A 874 -28.16 -41.67 87.59
CA PHE A 874 -28.30 -40.48 88.41
C PHE A 874 -29.26 -39.50 87.74
N THR A 875 -30.05 -38.78 88.54
CA THR A 875 -30.96 -37.73 88.09
C THR A 875 -30.60 -36.43 88.79
N ALA A 876 -30.20 -35.42 88.02
CA ALA A 876 -30.03 -34.05 88.50
C ALA A 876 -31.39 -33.32 88.40
N THR A 877 -31.74 -32.56 89.44
CA THR A 877 -32.98 -31.76 89.53
C THR A 877 -32.64 -30.34 89.98
N ASP A 878 -33.15 -29.34 89.27
CA ASP A 878 -32.96 -27.91 89.60
C ASP A 878 -33.75 -27.48 90.86
N GLY A 879 -33.63 -26.20 91.22
CA GLY A 879 -34.35 -25.61 92.35
C GLY A 879 -35.88 -25.49 92.16
N SER A 880 -36.36 -25.63 90.92
CA SER A 880 -37.78 -25.46 90.53
C SER A 880 -38.51 -26.78 90.28
N GLY A 881 -37.79 -27.90 90.19
CA GLY A 881 -38.29 -29.25 90.00
C GLY A 881 -38.16 -29.82 88.56
N ALA A 882 -37.48 -29.15 87.63
CA ALA A 882 -37.14 -29.77 86.34
C ALA A 882 -35.87 -30.63 86.46
N SER A 883 -35.75 -31.69 85.65
CA SER A 883 -34.72 -32.72 85.88
C SER A 883 -34.28 -33.47 84.62
N VAL A 884 -33.07 -34.03 84.69
CA VAL A 884 -32.39 -34.75 83.61
C VAL A 884 -31.58 -35.93 84.15
N THR A 885 -31.48 -37.01 83.36
CA THR A 885 -30.87 -38.30 83.76
C THR A 885 -29.53 -38.56 83.09
N SER A 886 -28.60 -39.21 83.80
CA SER A 886 -27.27 -39.60 83.30
C SER A 886 -27.27 -40.82 82.36
N ASN A 887 -26.09 -41.06 81.78
CA ASN A 887 -25.65 -42.39 81.34
C ASN A 887 -25.71 -43.44 82.48
N ILE A 888 -25.67 -44.72 82.12
CA ILE A 888 -25.68 -45.82 83.10
C ILE A 888 -24.26 -46.03 83.63
N VAL A 889 -24.11 -45.97 84.95
CA VAL A 889 -22.89 -46.30 85.69
C VAL A 889 -23.01 -47.73 86.25
N THR A 890 -21.95 -48.52 86.20
CA THR A 890 -21.89 -49.84 86.86
C THR A 890 -20.98 -49.75 88.08
N ILE A 891 -21.41 -50.32 89.21
CA ILE A 891 -20.65 -50.35 90.47
C ILE A 891 -20.38 -51.80 90.86
N GLU A 892 -19.12 -52.13 91.14
CA GLU A 892 -18.67 -53.47 91.54
C GLU A 892 -17.96 -53.43 92.90
N VAL A 893 -18.58 -54.06 93.90
CA VAL A 893 -18.05 -54.28 95.25
C VAL A 893 -17.31 -55.61 95.28
N VAL A 894 -16.04 -55.58 95.67
CA VAL A 894 -15.14 -56.75 95.67
C VAL A 894 -14.87 -57.30 97.07
N GLU A 895 -14.89 -56.46 98.10
CA GLU A 895 -14.64 -56.84 99.49
C GLU A 895 -15.40 -55.90 100.46
N VAL A 896 -15.50 -56.28 101.74
CA VAL A 896 -16.13 -55.47 102.80
C VAL A 896 -15.21 -55.53 104.04
N PRO A 897 -14.72 -54.40 104.59
CA PRO A 897 -13.45 -54.41 105.31
C PRO A 897 -13.59 -54.47 106.84
N GLN A 898 -12.55 -54.99 107.49
CA GLN A 898 -12.20 -54.69 108.88
C GLN A 898 -10.85 -53.96 108.87
N GLY A 899 -10.72 -52.79 109.51
CA GLY A 899 -9.59 -51.89 109.29
C GLY A 899 -8.82 -51.49 110.54
N GLU A 900 -7.63 -50.90 110.34
CA GLU A 900 -6.95 -49.94 111.25
C GLU A 900 -5.80 -49.20 110.50
N GLU A 901 -5.62 -47.90 110.79
CA GLU A 901 -4.43 -47.01 110.74
C GLU A 901 -3.32 -47.16 109.64
N SER A 902 -2.74 -46.18 108.90
CA SER A 902 -2.62 -44.70 108.99
C SER A 902 -1.44 -44.15 108.10
N VAL A 903 -1.27 -42.80 107.99
CA VAL A 903 -0.02 -41.98 107.70
C VAL A 903 0.53 -41.69 106.26
N SER A 904 0.32 -40.43 105.79
CA SER A 904 1.21 -39.44 105.06
C SER A 904 1.87 -39.76 103.68
N SER A 905 2.43 -38.84 102.85
CA SER A 905 2.89 -37.41 103.01
C SER A 905 3.11 -36.57 101.70
N THR A 906 2.62 -35.30 101.67
CA THR A 906 3.17 -33.99 101.16
C THR A 906 4.05 -33.74 99.89
N SER A 907 3.83 -32.55 99.26
CA SER A 907 4.80 -31.59 98.58
C SER A 907 5.03 -31.66 97.04
N SER A 908 5.61 -30.69 96.29
CA SER A 908 5.68 -29.18 96.26
C SER A 908 6.79 -28.71 95.24
N SER A 909 6.87 -27.54 94.57
CA SER A 909 5.91 -26.56 93.96
C SER A 909 6.68 -25.42 93.21
N GLY A 910 6.10 -24.79 92.16
CA GLY A 910 6.59 -23.57 91.42
C GLY A 910 7.68 -23.80 90.33
N GLY A 911 7.93 -22.91 89.34
CA GLY A 911 7.25 -21.68 88.85
C GLY A 911 8.20 -20.74 88.03
N GLY A 912 7.68 -19.87 87.12
CA GLY A 912 8.41 -18.65 86.65
C GLY A 912 8.51 -18.26 85.14
N SER A 913 7.72 -17.26 84.74
CA SER A 913 8.01 -16.07 83.88
C SER A 913 8.52 -16.07 82.40
N SER A 914 7.72 -15.37 81.57
CA SER A 914 8.05 -14.27 80.62
C SER A 914 8.79 -14.47 79.28
N SER A 915 8.14 -14.08 78.18
CA SER A 915 8.60 -13.02 77.24
C SER A 915 7.49 -12.64 76.22
N SER A 916 7.67 -11.53 75.48
CA SER A 916 6.64 -10.84 74.68
C SER A 916 6.68 -11.13 73.18
N SER A 917 5.53 -11.02 72.49
CA SER A 917 5.45 -10.96 71.02
C SER A 917 4.48 -9.85 70.58
N SER A 918 4.87 -9.06 69.58
CA SER A 918 4.06 -7.99 68.98
C SER A 918 3.65 -8.37 67.55
N ARG A 919 2.42 -8.00 67.17
CA ARG A 919 1.80 -8.36 65.88
C ARG A 919 1.24 -7.11 65.23
N SER A 920 1.71 -6.77 64.04
CA SER A 920 1.19 -5.66 63.23
C SER A 920 0.31 -6.17 62.08
N THR A 921 -0.72 -5.39 61.76
CA THR A 921 -1.56 -5.52 60.58
C THR A 921 -1.20 -4.43 59.57
N PHE A 922 -1.31 -4.72 58.27
CA PHE A 922 -1.12 -3.76 57.20
C PHE A 922 -2.47 -3.37 56.57
N VAL A 923 -2.58 -2.11 56.16
CA VAL A 923 -3.62 -1.59 55.26
C VAL A 923 -2.90 -1.22 53.96
N PRO A 924 -3.41 -1.59 52.76
CA PRO A 924 -2.71 -1.35 51.50
C PRO A 924 -2.77 0.10 51.06
N PHE A 925 -1.78 0.53 50.28
CA PHE A 925 -1.77 1.81 49.57
C PHE A 925 -2.27 1.62 48.13
N GLU A 926 -2.86 2.66 47.56
CA GLU A 926 -3.46 2.64 46.22
C GLU A 926 -2.37 2.70 45.13
N SER A 927 -2.58 2.00 44.01
CA SER A 927 -1.76 2.14 42.81
C SER A 927 -2.63 2.36 41.57
N LYS A 928 -2.24 3.30 40.71
CA LYS A 928 -2.86 3.47 39.40
C LYS A 928 -2.44 2.32 38.50
N VAL A 929 -3.32 1.33 38.37
CA VAL A 929 -3.23 0.29 37.34
C VAL A 929 -3.83 0.87 36.05
N GLU A 930 -3.09 0.81 34.95
CA GLU A 930 -3.64 1.13 33.63
C GLU A 930 -4.77 0.13 33.31
N THR A 931 -5.96 0.65 33.02
CA THR A 931 -7.13 -0.19 32.74
C THR A 931 -6.93 -0.92 31.40
N PRO A 932 -6.95 -2.27 31.36
CA PRO A 932 -6.86 -3.00 30.11
C PRO A 932 -8.05 -2.64 29.23
N HIS A 933 -7.80 -2.31 27.95
CA HIS A 933 -8.85 -2.04 26.97
C HIS A 933 -9.58 -3.36 26.67
N PRO A 934 -10.84 -3.56 27.11
CA PRO A 934 -11.42 -4.91 27.16
C PRO A 934 -11.96 -5.37 25.80
N LEU A 935 -12.43 -4.42 25.00
CA LEU A 935 -12.64 -4.55 23.57
C LEU A 935 -11.47 -3.83 22.88
N ASN A 936 -10.92 -4.42 21.81
CA ASN A 936 -9.83 -3.84 21.04
C ASN A 936 -10.14 -3.99 19.53
N ILE A 937 -10.05 -2.90 18.76
CA ILE A 937 -10.24 -2.91 17.31
C ILE A 937 -8.93 -2.65 16.54
N ILE A 938 -8.48 -3.66 15.82
CA ILE A 938 -7.23 -3.67 15.06
C ILE A 938 -7.53 -3.42 13.58
N ALA A 939 -7.07 -2.29 13.04
CA ALA A 939 -7.18 -1.94 11.63
C ALA A 939 -5.99 -1.04 11.18
N PRO A 940 -5.67 -0.99 9.88
CA PRO A 940 -6.19 -1.81 8.79
C PRO A 940 -5.38 -3.10 8.59
N GLY A 941 -6.05 -4.18 8.16
CA GLY A 941 -5.38 -5.32 7.50
C GLY A 941 -5.13 -5.06 6.01
N GLU A 942 -4.76 -6.10 5.25
CA GLU A 942 -4.47 -5.96 3.80
C GLU A 942 -5.70 -5.48 3.00
N ALA A 943 -5.67 -4.22 2.57
CA ALA A 943 -6.76 -3.59 1.83
C ALA A 943 -6.79 -3.99 0.35
N THR A 944 -7.97 -4.35 -0.17
CA THR A 944 -8.17 -4.68 -1.58
C THR A 944 -8.85 -3.52 -2.31
N ILE A 945 -8.21 -3.00 -3.37
CA ILE A 945 -8.74 -1.94 -4.24
C ILE A 945 -9.28 -2.56 -5.53
N TYR A 946 -10.46 -2.11 -5.97
CA TYR A 946 -11.12 -2.55 -7.20
C TYR A 946 -11.25 -1.39 -8.21
N GLU A 947 -11.14 -1.70 -9.50
CA GLU A 947 -11.19 -0.72 -10.61
C GLU A 947 -12.45 0.16 -10.62
N ASN A 948 -13.56 -0.31 -10.04
CA ASN A 948 -14.83 0.40 -9.95
C ASN A 948 -14.88 1.46 -8.83
N ARG A 949 -13.73 1.90 -8.30
CA ARG A 949 -13.60 2.81 -7.14
C ARG A 949 -14.28 2.26 -5.88
N THR A 950 -13.90 1.04 -5.53
CA THR A 950 -14.28 0.41 -4.26
C THR A 950 -13.02 -0.05 -3.55
N VAL A 951 -12.89 0.27 -2.25
CA VAL A 951 -11.83 -0.28 -1.39
C VAL A 951 -12.47 -1.13 -0.30
N LYS A 952 -11.93 -2.32 -0.06
CA LYS A 952 -12.29 -3.17 1.07
C LYS A 952 -11.13 -3.20 2.05
N VAL A 953 -11.41 -2.85 3.30
CA VAL A 953 -10.42 -2.88 4.39
C VAL A 953 -10.90 -3.91 5.43
N PRO A 954 -10.13 -4.98 5.67
CA PRO A 954 -10.40 -5.89 6.77
C PRO A 954 -9.95 -5.28 8.11
N PHE A 955 -10.66 -5.60 9.18
CA PHE A 955 -10.36 -5.24 10.56
C PHE A 955 -10.65 -6.43 11.49
N THR A 956 -9.99 -6.48 12.63
CA THR A 956 -10.16 -7.54 13.64
C THR A 956 -10.57 -6.92 14.97
N LEU A 957 -11.72 -7.32 15.49
CA LEU A 957 -12.12 -7.07 16.87
C LEU A 957 -11.64 -8.21 17.76
N TRP A 958 -11.10 -7.90 18.94
CA TRP A 958 -10.62 -8.87 19.92
C TRP A 958 -11.17 -8.55 21.31
N ASN A 959 -11.78 -9.56 21.95
CA ASN A 959 -12.17 -9.48 23.35
C ASN A 959 -10.99 -9.87 24.26
N ASN A 960 -10.42 -8.88 24.94
CA ASN A 960 -9.38 -9.03 25.97
C ASN A 960 -9.96 -9.10 27.41
N TRP A 961 -11.27 -8.99 27.59
CA TRP A 961 -11.93 -9.27 28.87
C TRP A 961 -11.91 -10.79 29.16
N THR A 962 -11.82 -11.14 30.44
CA THR A 962 -12.07 -12.49 30.99
C THR A 962 -13.53 -12.98 30.89
N GLY A 963 -14.41 -12.26 30.20
CA GLY A 963 -15.87 -12.47 30.13
C GLY A 963 -16.40 -12.15 28.73
N SER A 964 -17.56 -12.68 28.36
CA SER A 964 -18.18 -12.35 27.06
C SER A 964 -18.55 -10.86 26.99
N ILE A 965 -18.36 -10.27 25.82
CA ILE A 965 -18.86 -8.93 25.48
C ILE A 965 -20.04 -9.10 24.52
N SER A 966 -21.24 -8.66 24.91
CA SER A 966 -22.46 -8.75 24.10
C SER A 966 -22.90 -7.40 23.57
N ASP A 967 -23.73 -7.47 22.53
CA ASP A 967 -24.44 -6.34 21.93
C ASP A 967 -23.48 -5.23 21.44
N ILE A 968 -22.52 -5.63 20.58
CA ILE A 968 -21.54 -4.73 19.97
C ILE A 968 -22.10 -4.15 18.68
N GLU A 969 -22.26 -2.83 18.61
CA GLU A 969 -22.61 -2.06 17.41
C GLU A 969 -21.36 -1.43 16.77
N LEU A 970 -21.33 -1.38 15.44
CA LEU A 970 -20.21 -0.86 14.64
C LEU A 970 -20.65 0.35 13.81
N THR A 971 -19.95 1.46 13.97
CA THR A 971 -20.20 2.72 13.27
C THR A 971 -18.93 3.24 12.59
N VAL A 972 -19.07 4.15 11.63
CA VAL A 972 -17.95 4.78 10.94
C VAL A 972 -18.21 6.27 10.71
N ASP A 973 -17.29 7.11 11.20
CA ASP A 973 -17.27 8.54 10.95
C ASP A 973 -16.30 8.84 9.81
N ILE A 974 -16.75 9.58 8.79
CA ILE A 974 -15.94 9.93 7.61
C ILE A 974 -15.89 11.45 7.46
N ASN A 975 -14.70 12.01 7.21
CA ASN A 975 -14.51 13.46 7.13
C ASN A 975 -14.93 14.11 5.79
N THR A 976 -15.59 13.37 4.88
CA THR A 976 -16.05 13.84 3.57
C THR A 976 -17.44 13.30 3.20
N SER A 977 -18.20 14.05 2.40
CA SER A 977 -19.53 13.68 1.88
C SER A 977 -19.49 12.74 0.67
N ASP A 978 -18.33 12.61 0.03
CA ASP A 978 -18.19 11.97 -1.29
C ASP A 978 -17.79 10.48 -1.21
N VAL A 979 -17.76 9.92 0.00
CA VAL A 979 -17.46 8.51 0.26
C VAL A 979 -18.56 7.89 1.12
N GLU A 980 -19.20 6.84 0.60
CA GLU A 980 -20.10 5.99 1.36
C GLU A 980 -19.32 4.77 1.89
N ALA A 981 -19.65 4.29 3.10
CA ALA A 981 -19.03 3.10 3.67
C ALA A 981 -20.04 2.15 4.29
N PHE A 982 -19.78 0.85 4.15
CA PHE A 982 -20.67 -0.23 4.56
C PHE A 982 -19.88 -1.37 5.20
N PHE A 983 -20.27 -1.79 6.40
CA PHE A 983 -19.77 -3.01 7.04
C PHE A 983 -20.45 -4.26 6.49
N ASP A 984 -19.78 -5.40 6.55
CA ASP A 984 -20.41 -6.72 6.34
C ASP A 984 -21.42 -7.09 7.45
N ARG A 985 -21.19 -6.61 8.67
CA ARG A 985 -22.16 -6.55 9.78
C ARG A 985 -21.96 -5.26 10.57
N THR A 986 -23.07 -4.63 10.95
CA THR A 986 -23.06 -3.50 11.91
C THR A 986 -23.31 -3.94 13.36
N PHE A 987 -23.58 -5.24 13.61
CA PHE A 987 -23.91 -5.76 14.93
C PHE A 987 -23.35 -7.17 15.17
N ILE A 988 -22.71 -7.37 16.33
CA ILE A 988 -22.15 -8.63 16.81
C ILE A 988 -22.83 -8.98 18.14
N PRO A 989 -23.66 -10.04 18.21
CA PRO A 989 -24.47 -10.33 19.40
C PRO A 989 -23.65 -10.71 20.65
N GLU A 990 -22.58 -11.49 20.48
CA GLU A 990 -21.69 -11.92 21.58
C GLU A 990 -20.29 -12.25 21.02
N LEU A 991 -19.26 -11.81 21.74
CA LEU A 991 -17.85 -12.13 21.49
C LEU A 991 -17.26 -12.75 22.77
N PRO A 992 -16.93 -14.06 22.79
CA PRO A 992 -16.51 -14.77 24.01
C PRO A 992 -15.09 -14.35 24.49
N PRO A 993 -14.69 -14.68 25.73
CA PRO A 993 -13.38 -14.32 26.29
C PRO A 993 -12.21 -14.78 25.39
N GLY A 994 -11.31 -13.87 25.04
CA GLY A 994 -10.19 -14.15 24.14
C GLY A 994 -10.57 -14.40 22.68
N GLY A 995 -11.86 -14.35 22.32
CA GLY A 995 -12.36 -14.53 20.98
C GLY A 995 -12.20 -13.29 20.09
N SER A 996 -12.06 -13.51 18.80
CA SER A 996 -11.97 -12.45 17.78
C SER A 996 -13.08 -12.53 16.73
N TYR A 997 -13.38 -11.39 16.11
CA TYR A 997 -14.23 -11.26 14.94
C TYR A 997 -13.44 -10.54 13.84
N GLU A 998 -13.33 -11.17 12.67
CA GLU A 998 -12.79 -10.55 11.47
C GLU A 998 -13.96 -10.00 10.64
N GLY A 999 -13.92 -8.70 10.34
CA GLY A 999 -14.91 -8.00 9.55
C GLY A 999 -14.29 -7.22 8.40
N THR A 1000 -15.09 -6.86 7.41
CA THR A 1000 -14.70 -6.04 6.28
C THR A 1000 -15.58 -4.80 6.17
N ILE A 1001 -14.96 -3.62 6.16
CA ILE A 1001 -15.62 -2.37 5.77
C ILE A 1001 -15.32 -2.09 4.28
N THR A 1002 -16.34 -1.69 3.54
CA THR A 1002 -16.28 -1.41 2.10
C THR A 1002 -16.59 0.06 1.84
N PHE A 1003 -15.62 0.79 1.29
CA PHE A 1003 -15.72 2.20 0.91
C PHE A 1003 -16.00 2.34 -0.60
N VAL A 1004 -16.91 3.23 -0.97
CA VAL A 1004 -17.38 3.45 -2.35
C VAL A 1004 -17.47 4.95 -2.64
N GLY A 1005 -17.18 5.36 -3.87
CA GLY A 1005 -17.44 6.72 -4.37
C GLY A 1005 -16.25 7.67 -4.42
N TYR A 1006 -15.15 7.33 -3.75
CA TYR A 1006 -13.96 8.18 -3.61
C TYR A 1006 -13.42 8.73 -4.93
N ARG A 1007 -12.81 9.92 -4.85
CA ARG A 1007 -12.16 10.62 -5.95
C ARG A 1007 -10.65 10.33 -5.94
N LEU A 1008 -10.03 10.37 -7.12
CA LEU A 1008 -8.58 10.24 -7.27
C LEU A 1008 -7.89 11.57 -6.97
N GLY A 1009 -6.78 11.55 -6.24
CA GLY A 1009 -6.04 12.75 -5.83
C GLY A 1009 -6.61 13.45 -4.59
N GLU A 1010 -7.63 12.89 -3.94
CA GLU A 1010 -8.16 13.37 -2.66
C GLU A 1010 -7.80 12.42 -1.51
N HIS A 1011 -7.68 12.99 -0.30
CA HIS A 1011 -7.43 12.28 0.96
C HIS A 1011 -8.69 12.32 1.83
N PHE A 1012 -8.95 11.24 2.57
CA PHE A 1012 -10.01 11.23 3.57
C PHE A 1012 -9.67 10.34 4.76
N GLU A 1013 -10.28 10.63 5.90
CA GLU A 1013 -10.19 9.87 7.14
C GLU A 1013 -11.50 9.12 7.36
N ALA A 1014 -11.38 7.86 7.78
CA ALA A 1014 -12.51 7.08 8.31
C ALA A 1014 -12.14 6.54 9.69
N ARG A 1015 -12.87 6.96 10.72
CA ARG A 1015 -12.78 6.39 12.07
C ARG A 1015 -13.82 5.29 12.20
N ILE A 1016 -13.36 4.07 12.46
CA ILE A 1016 -14.20 2.91 12.76
C ILE A 1016 -14.37 2.86 14.28
N ASN A 1017 -15.60 2.92 14.78
CA ASN A 1017 -15.90 2.78 16.21
C ASN A 1017 -16.61 1.44 16.46
N ALA A 1018 -16.31 0.82 17.61
CA ALA A 1018 -17.06 -0.31 18.14
C ALA A 1018 -17.53 0.03 19.55
N GLU A 1019 -18.82 -0.14 19.83
CA GLU A 1019 -19.43 0.14 21.13
C GLU A 1019 -20.29 -1.04 21.57
N ALA A 1020 -20.04 -1.57 22.76
CA ALA A 1020 -20.73 -2.72 23.34
C ALA A 1020 -21.61 -2.30 24.51
N ALA A 1021 -22.85 -2.78 24.56
CA ALA A 1021 -23.79 -2.44 25.62
C ALA A 1021 -23.62 -3.29 26.90
N SER A 1022 -22.95 -4.44 26.85
CA SER A 1022 -22.79 -5.32 28.02
C SER A 1022 -21.51 -6.19 27.97
N PRO A 1023 -20.47 -5.87 28.75
CA PRO A 1023 -20.29 -4.66 29.55
C PRO A 1023 -20.16 -3.40 28.67
N SER A 1024 -20.46 -2.23 29.24
CA SER A 1024 -20.37 -0.93 28.54
C SER A 1024 -18.91 -0.58 28.23
N VAL A 1025 -18.44 -0.89 27.01
CA VAL A 1025 -17.07 -0.61 26.54
C VAL A 1025 -17.06 -0.17 25.09
N SER A 1026 -16.11 0.68 24.71
CA SER A 1026 -15.91 1.09 23.31
C SER A 1026 -14.44 1.25 22.96
N ASP A 1027 -14.14 1.16 21.66
CA ASP A 1027 -12.81 1.41 21.09
C ASP A 1027 -12.95 1.97 19.65
N SER A 1028 -11.91 2.62 19.12
CA SER A 1028 -11.91 3.15 17.75
C SER A 1028 -10.56 3.09 17.05
N ALA A 1029 -10.56 2.69 15.77
CA ALA A 1029 -9.39 2.73 14.89
C ALA A 1029 -9.56 3.77 13.78
N LEU A 1030 -8.47 4.49 13.46
CA LEU A 1030 -8.43 5.47 12.37
C LEU A 1030 -7.80 4.85 11.11
N VAL A 1031 -8.50 4.94 9.98
CA VAL A 1031 -7.99 4.53 8.66
C VAL A 1031 -7.84 5.77 7.78
N LEU A 1032 -6.61 5.98 7.30
CA LEU A 1032 -6.21 7.10 6.45
C LEU A 1032 -6.16 6.65 4.98
N PHE A 1033 -6.89 7.34 4.11
CA PHE A 1033 -6.93 7.04 2.68
C PHE A 1033 -6.16 8.08 1.85
N SER A 1034 -5.36 7.58 0.92
CA SER A 1034 -4.55 8.37 -0.01
C SER A 1034 -4.64 7.72 -1.40
N THR A 1035 -4.99 8.51 -2.42
CA THR A 1035 -5.30 7.99 -3.76
C THR A 1035 -4.34 8.56 -4.81
N ILE A 1036 -3.31 7.77 -5.13
CA ILE A 1036 -2.25 8.16 -6.07
C ILE A 1036 -2.72 7.96 -7.51
N GLU A 1037 -2.53 8.97 -8.36
CA GLU A 1037 -2.88 8.93 -9.78
C GLU A 1037 -1.80 8.18 -10.59
N GLN A 1038 -2.12 6.98 -11.10
CA GLN A 1038 -1.17 6.20 -11.93
C GLN A 1038 -1.13 6.72 -13.37
N THR A 1039 -0.59 7.92 -13.57
CA THR A 1039 -0.44 8.52 -14.90
C THR A 1039 0.70 7.87 -15.69
N GLN A 1040 0.36 7.09 -16.72
CA GLN A 1040 1.28 6.83 -17.83
C GLN A 1040 1.36 8.09 -18.69
N ASP A 1041 2.29 8.99 -18.39
CA ASP A 1041 2.69 10.04 -19.34
C ASP A 1041 4.20 10.33 -19.26
N THR A 1042 4.71 10.98 -20.29
CA THR A 1042 6.03 10.71 -20.86
C THR A 1042 7.11 11.72 -20.50
N ASP A 1043 6.82 12.65 -19.60
CA ASP A 1043 7.71 13.76 -19.23
C ASP A 1043 7.99 13.76 -17.71
N GLY A 1044 9.20 13.31 -17.33
CA GLY A 1044 9.58 12.91 -15.96
C GLY A 1044 9.68 14.05 -14.92
N LEU A 1045 9.16 15.24 -15.24
CA LEU A 1045 9.22 16.44 -14.42
C LEU A 1045 8.21 16.44 -13.25
N LYS A 1046 7.08 15.73 -13.38
CA LYS A 1046 6.05 15.66 -12.33
C LYS A 1046 6.31 14.59 -11.26
N ASP A 1047 6.74 13.38 -11.67
CA ASP A 1047 7.04 12.24 -10.78
C ASP A 1047 7.97 12.64 -9.62
N VAL A 1048 9.12 13.21 -9.97
CA VAL A 1048 10.19 13.52 -9.01
C VAL A 1048 9.74 14.57 -7.98
N ASN A 1049 8.93 15.56 -8.39
CA ASN A 1049 8.49 16.64 -7.51
C ASN A 1049 7.43 16.16 -6.48
N VAL A 1050 6.62 15.17 -6.86
CA VAL A 1050 5.71 14.47 -5.93
C VAL A 1050 6.53 13.61 -4.95
N LYS A 1051 7.52 12.86 -5.46
CA LYS A 1051 8.42 12.05 -4.62
C LYS A 1051 9.22 12.88 -3.60
N VAL A 1052 9.70 14.07 -3.96
CA VAL A 1052 10.36 14.99 -3.00
C VAL A 1052 9.42 15.33 -1.85
N THR A 1053 8.15 15.64 -2.15
CA THR A 1053 7.18 16.05 -1.13
C THR A 1053 6.89 14.88 -0.19
N PHE A 1054 6.61 13.69 -0.74
CA PHE A 1054 6.47 12.46 0.05
C PHE A 1054 7.71 12.15 0.91
N ALA A 1055 8.92 12.34 0.37
CA ALA A 1055 10.16 12.14 1.13
C ALA A 1055 10.32 13.17 2.26
N ARG A 1056 9.98 14.44 2.02
CA ARG A 1056 10.02 15.51 3.04
C ARG A 1056 9.06 15.20 4.19
N ASP A 1057 7.85 14.78 3.87
CA ASP A 1057 6.81 14.48 4.86
C ASP A 1057 7.16 13.19 5.63
N LEU A 1058 7.74 12.19 4.97
CA LEU A 1058 8.27 10.96 5.60
C LEU A 1058 9.41 11.26 6.59
N LEU A 1059 10.33 12.16 6.26
CA LEU A 1059 11.38 12.61 7.19
C LEU A 1059 10.84 13.48 8.33
N GLY A 1060 9.83 14.31 8.06
CA GLY A 1060 9.19 15.16 9.07
C GLY A 1060 8.36 14.37 10.10
N ALA A 1061 7.84 13.20 9.71
CA ALA A 1061 7.02 12.34 10.56
C ALA A 1061 7.80 11.29 11.39
N ASN A 1062 9.11 11.12 11.17
CA ASN A 1062 9.93 10.10 11.86
C ASN A 1062 11.27 10.72 12.30
N SER A 1063 11.43 10.96 13.60
CA SER A 1063 12.64 11.53 14.22
C SER A 1063 13.91 10.77 13.85
N GLU A 1064 13.79 9.46 13.67
CA GLU A 1064 14.85 8.48 13.44
C GLU A 1064 15.47 8.62 12.05
N CYS A 1065 14.83 9.37 11.14
CA CYS A 1065 15.30 9.55 9.78
C CYS A 1065 15.97 10.92 9.52
N GLN A 1066 16.06 11.83 10.52
CA GLN A 1066 16.46 13.23 10.27
C GLN A 1066 17.85 13.41 9.64
N GLU A 1067 18.79 12.48 9.83
CA GLU A 1067 20.10 12.48 9.16
C GLU A 1067 20.00 12.49 7.62
N LEU A 1068 18.93 11.90 7.06
CA LEU A 1068 18.70 11.83 5.61
C LEU A 1068 18.17 13.15 5.01
N SER A 1069 17.89 14.16 5.84
CA SER A 1069 17.44 15.50 5.38
C SER A 1069 18.48 16.19 4.47
N SER A 1070 19.78 16.01 4.77
CA SER A 1070 20.88 16.47 3.92
C SER A 1070 20.82 15.85 2.52
N LEU A 1071 20.58 14.53 2.44
CA LEU A 1071 20.47 13.80 1.18
C LEU A 1071 19.22 14.16 0.35
N LEU A 1072 18.16 14.65 1.01
CA LEU A 1072 16.98 15.22 0.35
C LEU A 1072 17.25 16.63 -0.18
N SER A 1073 17.98 17.47 0.58
CA SER A 1073 18.40 18.81 0.14
C SER A 1073 19.25 18.76 -1.14
N ASP A 1074 20.19 17.81 -1.20
CA ASP A 1074 20.95 17.49 -2.41
C ASP A 1074 20.08 17.13 -3.63
N ALA A 1075 18.95 16.44 -3.41
CA ALA A 1075 18.03 16.09 -4.49
C ALA A 1075 17.20 17.29 -4.96
N GLU A 1076 16.79 18.18 -4.05
CA GLU A 1076 16.19 19.45 -4.39
C GLU A 1076 17.17 20.39 -5.15
N ALA A 1077 18.47 20.29 -4.88
CA ALA A 1077 19.49 21.01 -5.66
C ALA A 1077 19.56 20.49 -7.11
N LEU A 1078 19.69 19.17 -7.30
CA LEU A 1078 19.70 18.55 -8.65
C LEU A 1078 18.42 18.84 -9.46
N LEU A 1079 17.27 18.99 -8.81
CA LEU A 1079 16.03 19.43 -9.46
C LEU A 1079 16.08 20.88 -9.98
N ARG A 1080 16.79 21.77 -9.28
CA ARG A 1080 16.97 23.18 -9.71
C ARG A 1080 17.96 23.29 -10.86
N GLU A 1081 18.88 22.33 -10.99
CA GLU A 1081 19.83 22.19 -12.09
C GLU A 1081 19.27 21.41 -13.30
N GLY A 1082 18.17 20.66 -13.11
CA GLY A 1082 17.49 19.92 -14.16
C GLY A 1082 17.93 18.46 -14.34
N ASP A 1083 18.76 17.89 -13.44
CA ASP A 1083 19.03 16.44 -13.45
C ASP A 1083 17.94 15.67 -12.71
N TYR A 1084 16.81 15.49 -13.39
CA TYR A 1084 15.69 14.68 -12.91
C TYR A 1084 16.09 13.23 -12.61
N ARG A 1085 17.10 12.66 -13.27
CA ARG A 1085 17.55 11.28 -13.04
C ARG A 1085 18.51 11.16 -11.85
N GLY A 1086 19.35 12.15 -11.59
CA GLY A 1086 20.15 12.27 -10.38
C GLY A 1086 19.26 12.50 -9.15
N ALA A 1087 18.34 13.45 -9.24
CA ALA A 1087 17.38 13.74 -8.17
C ALA A 1087 16.55 12.50 -7.78
N ASN A 1088 15.90 11.84 -8.75
CA ASN A 1088 15.06 10.66 -8.48
C ASN A 1088 15.86 9.55 -7.77
N ARG A 1089 17.11 9.29 -8.21
CA ARG A 1089 18.02 8.32 -7.55
C ARG A 1089 18.46 8.72 -6.14
N LYS A 1090 18.55 10.01 -5.81
CA LYS A 1090 18.77 10.45 -4.41
C LYS A 1090 17.51 10.33 -3.56
N ILE A 1091 16.34 10.69 -4.10
CA ILE A 1091 15.06 10.60 -3.38
C ILE A 1091 14.68 9.14 -3.07
N ASP A 1092 14.86 8.23 -4.03
CA ASP A 1092 14.65 6.80 -3.79
C ASP A 1092 15.64 6.23 -2.75
N ARG A 1093 16.82 6.84 -2.56
CA ARG A 1093 17.74 6.51 -1.45
C ARG A 1093 17.27 7.09 -0.11
N VAL A 1094 16.73 8.31 -0.08
CA VAL A 1094 16.11 8.89 1.14
C VAL A 1094 14.94 8.03 1.61
N ILE A 1095 14.02 7.68 0.71
CA ILE A 1095 12.82 6.89 1.03
C ILE A 1095 13.19 5.49 1.52
N ASN A 1096 14.09 4.79 0.83
CA ASN A 1096 14.46 3.43 1.23
C ASN A 1096 15.42 3.40 2.44
N GLY A 1097 16.26 4.42 2.62
CA GLY A 1097 17.07 4.60 3.83
C GLY A 1097 16.22 4.82 5.08
N CYS A 1098 15.23 5.72 5.00
CA CYS A 1098 14.31 5.96 6.12
C CYS A 1098 13.45 4.72 6.43
N ARG A 1099 12.94 4.02 5.39
CA ARG A 1099 12.27 2.72 5.56
C ARG A 1099 13.16 1.68 6.24
N TYR A 1100 14.45 1.61 5.88
CA TYR A 1100 15.40 0.71 6.52
C TYR A 1100 15.55 1.02 8.02
N LEU A 1101 15.79 2.29 8.38
CA LEU A 1101 15.91 2.74 9.78
C LEU A 1101 14.64 2.42 10.59
N ILE A 1102 13.46 2.74 10.07
CA ILE A 1102 12.16 2.42 10.69
C ILE A 1102 11.97 0.90 10.86
N SER A 1103 12.44 0.09 9.90
CA SER A 1103 12.33 -1.37 9.97
C SER A 1103 13.31 -2.01 10.96
N ALA A 1104 14.55 -1.52 11.02
CA ALA A 1104 15.60 -2.05 11.88
C ALA A 1104 15.30 -1.86 13.38
N LEU A 1105 14.52 -0.84 13.73
CA LEU A 1105 14.06 -0.59 15.10
C LEU A 1105 12.83 -1.42 15.51
N ARG A 1106 12.22 -2.20 14.61
CA ARG A 1106 11.01 -3.02 14.90
C ARG A 1106 11.29 -4.48 15.25
N GLU A 1107 12.52 -4.98 15.13
CA GLU A 1107 12.88 -6.32 15.63
C GLU A 1107 13.21 -6.30 17.15
N GLN A 1108 12.19 -6.16 17.99
CA GLN A 1108 12.26 -6.54 19.40
C GLN A 1108 11.92 -8.04 19.55
N PRO A 1109 12.79 -8.88 20.14
CA PRO A 1109 12.46 -10.28 20.41
C PRO A 1109 11.35 -10.36 21.47
N GLN A 1110 10.29 -11.12 21.19
CA GLN A 1110 9.11 -11.18 22.05
C GLN A 1110 9.45 -11.72 23.46
N ARG A 1111 9.04 -10.99 24.50
CA ARG A 1111 8.99 -11.50 25.87
C ARG A 1111 7.83 -12.50 26.00
N PRO A 1112 8.05 -13.71 26.57
CA PRO A 1112 6.96 -14.61 26.93
C PRO A 1112 6.05 -13.99 28.02
N ALA A 1113 4.75 -14.26 27.95
CA ALA A 1113 3.81 -13.89 29.00
C ALA A 1113 4.07 -14.66 30.31
N ALA A 1114 3.73 -14.05 31.44
CA ALA A 1114 3.94 -14.66 32.75
C ALA A 1114 3.03 -15.86 32.98
N VAL A 1115 3.62 -17.03 33.25
CA VAL A 1115 2.88 -18.27 33.58
C VAL A 1115 2.49 -18.26 35.05
N SER A 1116 1.20 -18.46 35.33
CA SER A 1116 0.68 -18.64 36.68
C SER A 1116 1.21 -19.94 37.32
N LEU A 1117 1.70 -19.84 38.56
CA LEU A 1117 2.27 -20.97 39.32
C LEU A 1117 1.17 -21.89 39.88
N GLY A 1118 0.66 -22.77 39.02
CA GLY A 1118 0.02 -24.03 39.41
C GLY A 1118 1.07 -25.10 39.73
N GLU A 1119 0.78 -25.97 40.71
CA GLU A 1119 1.72 -26.97 41.23
C GLU A 1119 2.22 -27.97 40.17
N LEU A 1120 3.55 -28.16 40.07
CA LEU A 1120 4.15 -29.32 39.40
C LEU A 1120 5.40 -29.81 40.16
N THR A 1121 5.51 -31.14 40.30
CA THR A 1121 6.53 -31.80 41.13
C THR A 1121 7.78 -32.19 40.35
N PHE A 1122 8.97 -31.86 40.87
CA PHE A 1122 10.26 -32.25 40.28
C PHE A 1122 10.61 -33.73 40.53
N THR A 1123 11.16 -34.39 39.51
CA THR A 1123 11.81 -35.71 39.59
C THR A 1123 13.34 -35.57 39.51
N ALA A 1124 14.08 -36.58 40.00
CA ALA A 1124 15.43 -36.36 40.51
C ALA A 1124 16.60 -36.39 39.50
N ASP A 1125 16.38 -36.67 38.20
CA ASP A 1125 17.47 -36.91 37.25
C ASP A 1125 18.08 -35.63 36.64
N ASP A 1126 17.30 -34.57 36.39
CA ASP A 1126 17.78 -33.37 35.67
C ASP A 1126 18.86 -32.57 36.42
N LEU A 1127 18.87 -32.65 37.76
CA LEU A 1127 19.84 -31.95 38.60
C LEU A 1127 21.29 -32.36 38.28
N ARG A 1128 21.49 -33.58 37.77
CA ARG A 1128 22.82 -34.16 37.53
C ARG A 1128 23.51 -33.57 36.30
N THR A 1129 22.74 -33.15 35.30
CA THR A 1129 23.26 -32.60 34.04
C THR A 1129 23.79 -31.17 34.23
N TYR A 1130 23.04 -30.33 34.95
CA TYR A 1130 23.44 -28.95 35.23
C TYR A 1130 24.72 -28.85 36.07
N VAL A 1131 24.88 -29.68 37.10
CA VAL A 1131 26.09 -29.67 37.96
C VAL A 1131 27.35 -30.01 37.15
N LEU A 1132 27.27 -30.93 36.18
CA LEU A 1132 28.40 -31.29 35.33
C LEU A 1132 28.79 -30.17 34.36
N ALA A 1133 27.82 -29.43 33.80
CA ALA A 1133 28.08 -28.29 32.94
C ALA A 1133 28.82 -27.15 33.69
N ILE A 1134 28.36 -26.81 34.90
CA ILE A 1134 28.96 -25.75 35.73
C ILE A 1134 30.41 -26.10 36.12
N LEU A 1135 30.68 -27.36 36.47
CA LEU A 1135 32.03 -27.84 36.77
C LEU A 1135 32.97 -27.78 35.54
N GLY A 1136 32.45 -28.04 34.34
CA GLY A 1136 33.20 -27.89 33.08
C GLY A 1136 33.65 -26.46 32.82
N ILE A 1137 32.75 -25.48 33.03
CA ILE A 1137 33.04 -24.05 32.86
C ILE A 1137 34.11 -23.59 33.87
N PHE A 1138 34.01 -24.01 35.14
CA PHE A 1138 35.02 -23.68 36.16
C PHE A 1138 36.40 -24.27 35.86
N ALA A 1139 36.46 -25.49 35.30
CA ALA A 1139 37.71 -26.10 34.84
C ALA A 1139 38.32 -25.33 33.65
N PHE A 1140 37.51 -24.88 32.70
CA PHE A 1140 37.99 -24.09 31.55
C PHE A 1140 38.56 -22.72 31.98
N MET A 1141 37.85 -22.01 32.85
CA MET A 1141 38.28 -20.71 33.39
C MET A 1141 39.59 -20.81 34.20
N THR A 1142 39.76 -21.87 34.99
CA THR A 1142 41.00 -22.07 35.75
C THR A 1142 42.19 -22.45 34.86
N VAL A 1143 41.99 -23.19 33.77
CA VAL A 1143 43.04 -23.44 32.76
C VAL A 1143 43.45 -22.14 32.06
N LEU A 1144 42.48 -21.29 31.67
CA LEU A 1144 42.75 -19.97 31.10
C LEU A 1144 43.55 -19.05 32.04
N GLY A 1145 43.19 -19.02 33.33
CA GLY A 1145 43.94 -18.27 34.36
C GLY A 1145 45.37 -18.78 34.57
N ILE A 1146 45.59 -20.09 34.51
CA ILE A 1146 46.95 -20.68 34.59
C ILE A 1146 47.77 -20.39 33.33
N TYR A 1147 47.13 -20.36 32.16
CA TYR A 1147 47.78 -20.04 30.88
C TYR A 1147 48.22 -18.57 30.82
N SER A 1148 47.34 -17.63 31.18
CA SER A 1148 47.66 -16.20 31.21
C SER A 1148 48.75 -15.87 32.25
N TYR A 1149 48.67 -16.47 33.45
CA TYR A 1149 49.69 -16.29 34.51
C TYR A 1149 51.07 -16.86 34.14
N ARG A 1150 51.15 -17.92 33.31
CA ARG A 1150 52.43 -18.37 32.75
C ARG A 1150 52.98 -17.37 31.73
N ARG A 1151 52.13 -16.89 30.81
CA ARG A 1151 52.53 -15.97 29.74
C ARG A 1151 53.03 -14.61 30.25
N THR A 1152 52.56 -14.13 31.40
CA THR A 1152 53.09 -12.91 32.03
C THR A 1152 54.43 -13.13 32.74
N LYS A 1153 54.72 -14.34 33.24
CA LYS A 1153 55.98 -14.61 33.95
C LYS A 1153 57.20 -14.70 33.03
N GLU A 1154 57.03 -15.19 31.80
CA GLU A 1154 58.12 -15.32 30.82
C GLU A 1154 58.57 -13.97 30.21
N ARG A 1155 57.90 -12.85 30.53
CA ARG A 1155 58.28 -11.49 30.12
C ARG A 1155 59.17 -10.73 31.13
N TYR A 1156 59.56 -11.35 32.25
CA TYR A 1156 60.37 -10.71 33.31
C TYR A 1156 61.76 -11.32 33.51
N ASP A 1157 62.14 -12.34 32.74
CA ASP A 1157 63.47 -12.99 32.77
C ASP A 1157 64.11 -12.99 31.35
N PHE A 1158 64.18 -11.81 30.70
CA PHE A 1158 65.07 -11.55 29.56
C PHE A 1158 65.39 -10.06 29.38
#